data_AF-A0AAI9VGU7-F1
#
_entry.id   AF-A0AAI9VGU7-F1
#
_cell.length_a   1.000
_cell.length_b   1.000
_cell.length_c   1.000
_cell.angle_alpha   90.00
_cell.angle_beta   90.00
_cell.angle_gamma   90.00
#
_symmetry.space_group_name_H-M   'P 1'
#
loop_
_entity.id
_entity.type
_entity.pdbx_description
1 polymer ?
#
loop_
_entity_poly.entity_id
_entity_poly.type
_entity_poly.pdbx_seq_one_letter_code
_entity_poly.pdbx_strand_id
1 'polypeptide(L)'
;MGIPPSILDNSTPKTNPASNTPSQLAQYGPLMKIPARDPLWEISLEDATNHIREWFSGTGFLYAVFSEEQLLKVASNVFDTLRAVNVHETRGRGTLAECLFHSDTNKLKLILATCLTLESGNCNDLAQRLFQSATEAGEGLLWGKNSISNIQMLVLMALYYYHLDEEVRTGRIIGFAARLCLEMGLHRRASVDRFANSEEQAAGLQTFWCVYMLERRTSLGQGIPFYIQDCHVDPTLLAMNGHDPVMAALLDWTKLAGKTWYALNSQVEKESELNIDKIDYLDYRIEQWYQLLADDLKLEPIQPGQEVRHVQAVLFLRKSHLHNLICRPVLQSGTRITQYQRHAHKAVAVAKESLQMLSGLNEYTAIIKRNPLFFKHLLLTAFGNLLLAVVNASSMFCDKVTVEFDIALDMIRALSNRPTETHDTAVCLFATASTSSGQGEQRDSVESPSDALLFGNMGDMMVFDQLNGFFDLTPMSTNSLPNMGSPFPMETLAGYTSRTVPFKITSDITINADVVYPEKSDGSPAVVLLHYHGGFLIVGDRYSFLPHWLVHASASRGWVFVTPEYRLIPESTAHDSVEDAADAYKWALSSLPEIIGRPVGSILVGGSSAGGYLALNTAVSAAQKPSALLLIYGMLDPSGSRYTTPGENIFRRPPVETGPILEKWPMAKASGEERKPVSAYPISGDPSADPRFALTSALHIDALFPDYMTGVSGLTRQIATQGAAAVPQEHQHLFPLDFGDFSGFPPVMLLHGANDSAVPVECSTRAAEKLKASGVRVLAEFPSDAEHGFDGRSGNVNVETSAGDSVTAVESLRKAIGFLEQHAAK
;
A
#
# COMPACT_ATOMS: atom_id res chain seq x y z
N MET A 1 -42.32 -6.54 0.91
CA MET A 1 -43.50 -5.79 1.38
C MET A 1 -43.40 -5.68 2.90
N GLY A 2 -43.50 -4.47 3.45
CA GLY A 2 -43.49 -4.24 4.91
C GLY A 2 -42.96 -2.87 5.30
N ILE A 3 -43.77 -1.83 5.08
CA ILE A 3 -43.59 -0.48 5.66
C ILE A 3 -44.33 -0.47 7.01
N PRO A 4 -43.79 0.11 8.10
CA PRO A 4 -44.60 0.53 9.24
C PRO A 4 -45.12 1.97 9.04
N PRO A 5 -46.43 2.20 9.15
CA PRO A 5 -47.05 3.52 9.12
C PRO A 5 -47.27 4.06 10.54
N SER A 6 -46.91 5.32 10.75
CA SER A 6 -47.54 6.18 11.76
C SER A 6 -47.02 7.60 11.59
N ILE A 7 -47.79 8.70 11.58
CA ILE A 7 -49.21 8.99 11.76
C ILE A 7 -49.37 10.40 11.17
N LEU A 8 -50.40 10.63 10.36
CA LEU A 8 -50.98 11.95 10.08
C LEU A 8 -51.89 12.30 11.27
N ASP A 9 -51.68 13.44 11.92
CA ASP A 9 -52.64 14.57 11.97
C ASP A 9 -52.24 15.61 13.01
N ASN A 10 -52.14 16.88 12.59
CA ASN A 10 -53.02 17.94 13.12
C ASN A 10 -52.72 19.28 12.44
N SER A 11 -53.82 19.97 12.14
CA SER A 11 -53.91 21.20 11.38
C SER A 11 -54.12 22.44 12.27
N THR A 12 -53.75 23.61 11.73
CA THR A 12 -54.13 25.01 12.07
C THR A 12 -53.24 25.85 13.03
N PRO A 13 -53.18 27.21 12.84
CA PRO A 13 -51.91 27.94 12.77
C PRO A 13 -51.67 29.06 13.82
N LYS A 14 -50.45 29.62 13.75
CA LYS A 14 -49.91 30.89 14.29
C LYS A 14 -49.54 30.95 15.78
N THR A 15 -48.24 31.11 16.04
CA THR A 15 -47.65 32.35 16.57
C THR A 15 -46.14 32.37 16.27
N ASN A 16 -45.64 33.45 15.65
CA ASN A 16 -44.21 33.77 15.62
C ASN A 16 -43.81 34.22 17.04
N PRO A 17 -42.63 33.80 17.53
CA PRO A 17 -41.52 34.75 17.48
C PRO A 17 -40.14 34.12 17.22
N ALA A 18 -39.29 34.94 16.59
CA ALA A 18 -37.83 34.81 16.49
C ALA A 18 -37.27 33.64 15.66
N SER A 19 -36.68 34.01 14.52
CA SER A 19 -35.79 33.18 13.71
C SER A 19 -34.55 32.77 14.51
N ASN A 20 -34.65 31.70 15.28
CA ASN A 20 -33.49 30.92 15.70
C ASN A 20 -33.31 29.79 14.69
N THR A 21 -32.65 30.09 13.57
CA THR A 21 -31.98 29.05 12.79
C THR A 21 -30.91 28.46 13.70
N PRO A 22 -30.87 27.14 13.94
CA PRO A 22 -29.78 26.54 14.71
C PRO A 22 -28.45 26.88 14.03
N SER A 23 -27.46 27.40 14.75
CA SER A 23 -26.17 27.74 14.15
C SER A 23 -25.56 26.49 13.51
N GLN A 24 -25.13 26.57 12.25
CA GLN A 24 -24.48 25.46 11.52
C GLN A 24 -23.20 24.95 12.22
N LEU A 25 -22.66 25.71 13.18
CA LEU A 25 -21.54 25.35 14.04
C LEU A 25 -21.75 24.05 14.84
N ALA A 26 -23.00 23.61 15.08
CA ALA A 26 -23.26 22.36 15.80
C ALA A 26 -22.85 21.08 15.02
N GLN A 27 -22.55 21.20 13.71
CA GLN A 27 -22.07 20.08 12.88
C GLN A 27 -20.54 19.89 12.95
N TYR A 28 -19.83 20.84 13.56
CA TYR A 28 -18.38 20.84 13.68
C TYR A 28 -18.02 20.47 15.13
N GLY A 29 -17.16 19.45 15.32
CA GLY A 29 -16.90 18.80 16.62
C GLY A 29 -16.24 19.69 17.70
N PRO A 30 -15.88 19.11 18.87
CA PRO A 30 -15.45 19.86 20.06
C PRO A 30 -14.05 20.51 20.02
N LEU A 31 -13.31 20.41 18.90
CA LEU A 31 -11.90 20.82 18.78
C LEU A 31 -11.69 22.12 17.98
N MET A 32 -12.52 23.14 18.19
CA MET A 32 -12.36 24.44 17.52
C MET A 32 -11.16 25.22 18.10
N LYS A 33 -9.98 25.10 17.49
CA LYS A 33 -8.89 26.07 17.69
C LYS A 33 -9.28 27.41 17.06
N ILE A 34 -8.89 28.50 17.73
CA ILE A 34 -9.42 29.86 17.56
C ILE A 34 -9.35 30.36 16.08
N PRO A 35 -10.45 30.86 15.48
CA PRO A 35 -10.52 31.36 14.08
C PRO A 35 -9.55 32.52 13.73
N ALA A 36 -8.97 33.16 14.74
CA ALA A 36 -8.08 34.31 14.60
C ALA A 36 -6.66 33.95 14.06
N ARG A 37 -6.41 32.67 13.73
CA ARG A 37 -5.14 32.18 13.17
C ARG A 37 -5.31 31.26 11.95
N ASP A 38 -6.42 31.40 11.22
CA ASP A 38 -6.65 30.64 9.98
C ASP A 38 -5.55 30.93 8.94
N PRO A 39 -4.98 29.92 8.24
CA PRO A 39 -3.91 30.15 7.27
C PRO A 39 -4.28 31.09 6.11
N LEU A 40 -5.58 31.29 5.82
CA LEU A 40 -6.04 32.26 4.82
C LEU A 40 -5.63 33.71 5.12
N TRP A 41 -5.30 34.06 6.37
CA TRP A 41 -4.78 35.39 6.72
C TRP A 41 -3.41 35.71 6.10
N GLU A 42 -2.67 34.68 5.64
CA GLU A 42 -1.33 34.82 5.06
C GLU A 42 -1.35 34.96 3.54
N ILE A 43 -2.51 34.92 2.90
CA ILE A 43 -2.67 34.98 1.44
C ILE A 43 -3.39 36.28 1.04
N SER A 44 -2.96 36.91 -0.07
CA SER A 44 -3.68 38.05 -0.62
C SER A 44 -4.83 37.61 -1.55
N LEU A 45 -5.87 38.42 -1.70
CA LEU A 45 -6.95 38.13 -2.66
C LEU A 45 -6.42 38.03 -4.09
N GLU A 46 -5.39 38.80 -4.44
CA GLU A 46 -4.74 38.76 -5.75
C GLU A 46 -4.06 37.40 -5.99
N ASP A 47 -3.26 36.95 -5.04
CA ASP A 47 -2.59 35.64 -5.12
C ASP A 47 -3.60 34.50 -5.16
N ALA A 48 -4.62 34.54 -4.30
CA ALA A 48 -5.70 33.55 -4.32
C ALA A 48 -6.41 33.52 -5.68
N THR A 49 -6.69 34.69 -6.28
CA THR A 49 -7.30 34.79 -7.60
C THR A 49 -6.40 34.20 -8.69
N ASN A 50 -5.08 34.43 -8.61
CA ASN A 50 -4.12 33.89 -9.56
C ASN A 50 -4.03 32.37 -9.47
N HIS A 51 -3.94 31.80 -8.26
CA HIS A 51 -3.93 30.35 -8.06
C HIS A 51 -5.25 29.69 -8.52
N ILE A 52 -6.40 30.34 -8.30
CA ILE A 52 -7.70 29.85 -8.80
C ILE A 52 -7.68 29.75 -10.33
N ARG A 53 -7.25 30.81 -11.02
CA ARG A 53 -7.15 30.81 -12.49
C ARG A 53 -6.18 29.75 -12.98
N GLU A 54 -5.04 29.58 -12.30
CA GLU A 54 -4.07 28.56 -12.65
C GLU A 54 -4.64 27.15 -12.49
N TRP A 55 -5.35 26.87 -11.39
CA TRP A 55 -6.05 25.61 -11.16
C TRP A 55 -7.00 25.27 -12.32
N PHE A 56 -7.85 26.22 -12.73
CA PHE A 56 -8.79 26.04 -13.83
C PHE A 56 -8.15 26.07 -15.23
N SER A 57 -6.86 26.39 -15.34
CA SER A 57 -6.08 26.22 -16.58
C SER A 57 -5.39 24.85 -16.70
N GLY A 58 -5.37 24.07 -15.61
CA GLY A 58 -4.68 22.78 -15.50
C GLY A 58 -5.58 21.69 -14.92
N THR A 59 -5.24 21.21 -13.72
CA THR A 59 -5.93 20.07 -13.07
C THR A 59 -7.43 20.31 -12.85
N GLY A 60 -7.81 21.52 -12.47
CA GLY A 60 -9.20 21.92 -12.25
C GLY A 60 -10.05 21.91 -13.52
N PHE A 61 -9.43 22.03 -14.69
CA PHE A 61 -10.12 21.89 -15.97
C PHE A 61 -10.51 20.44 -16.25
N LEU A 62 -9.61 19.48 -15.93
CA LEU A 62 -9.85 18.05 -16.14
C LEU A 62 -10.85 17.46 -15.13
N TYR A 63 -10.83 17.99 -13.92
CA TYR A 63 -11.64 17.53 -12.79
C TYR A 63 -12.47 18.68 -12.21
N ALA A 64 -13.15 19.40 -13.10
CA ALA A 64 -14.02 20.50 -12.72
C ALA A 64 -15.21 19.97 -11.94
N VAL A 65 -15.21 20.12 -10.62
CA VAL A 65 -16.33 19.75 -9.74
C VAL A 65 -17.31 20.92 -9.51
N PHE A 66 -16.89 22.14 -9.85
CA PHE A 66 -17.65 23.40 -9.79
C PHE A 66 -17.00 24.42 -10.76
N SER A 67 -17.61 25.60 -10.94
CA SER A 67 -17.10 26.60 -11.89
C SER A 67 -16.07 27.56 -11.30
N GLU A 68 -15.22 28.12 -12.16
CA GLU A 68 -14.24 29.15 -11.79
C GLU A 68 -14.93 30.39 -11.21
N GLU A 69 -16.01 30.86 -11.84
CA GLU A 69 -16.78 32.02 -11.38
C GLU A 69 -17.32 31.84 -9.97
N GLN A 70 -17.83 30.64 -9.65
CA GLN A 70 -18.31 30.30 -8.31
C GLN A 70 -17.19 30.44 -7.28
N LEU A 71 -16.00 29.90 -7.56
CA LEU A 71 -14.88 29.95 -6.63
C LEU A 71 -14.29 31.35 -6.46
N LEU A 72 -14.20 32.14 -7.54
CA LEU A 72 -13.77 33.54 -7.48
C LEU A 72 -14.71 34.38 -6.61
N LYS A 73 -16.03 34.15 -6.71
CA LYS A 73 -17.02 34.80 -5.86
C LYS A 73 -16.86 34.41 -4.39
N VAL A 74 -16.59 33.13 -4.11
CA VAL A 74 -16.29 32.64 -2.75
C VAL A 74 -15.05 33.32 -2.20
N ALA A 75 -13.96 33.39 -2.98
CA ALA A 75 -12.74 34.07 -2.58
C ALA A 75 -13.01 35.55 -2.24
N SER A 76 -13.68 36.30 -3.12
CA SER A 76 -14.05 37.70 -2.84
C SER A 76 -14.80 37.85 -1.52
N ASN A 77 -15.84 37.05 -1.30
CA ASN A 77 -16.65 37.12 -0.07
C ASN A 77 -15.85 36.78 1.19
N VAL A 78 -14.99 35.76 1.13
CA VAL A 78 -14.13 35.35 2.26
C VAL A 78 -13.13 36.47 2.59
N PHE A 79 -12.42 36.99 1.59
CA PHE A 79 -11.43 38.06 1.80
C PHE A 79 -12.07 39.40 2.19
N ASP A 80 -13.28 39.71 1.73
CA ASP A 80 -14.07 40.85 2.22
C ASP A 80 -14.41 40.71 3.71
N THR A 81 -14.81 39.51 4.12
CA THR A 81 -15.13 39.19 5.53
C THR A 81 -13.88 39.29 6.41
N LEU A 82 -12.74 38.74 5.96
CA LEU A 82 -11.45 38.85 6.65
C LEU A 82 -11.04 40.32 6.83
N ARG A 83 -11.16 41.15 5.80
CA ARG A 83 -10.87 42.59 5.87
C ARG A 83 -11.80 43.33 6.83
N ALA A 84 -13.10 43.04 6.81
CA ALA A 84 -14.09 43.71 7.67
C ALA A 84 -13.85 43.47 9.17
N VAL A 85 -13.39 42.27 9.55
CA VAL A 85 -13.07 41.93 10.95
C VAL A 85 -11.81 42.66 11.44
N ASN A 86 -10.83 42.87 10.55
CA ASN A 86 -9.61 43.60 10.87
C ASN A 86 -9.85 45.10 11.16
N VAL A 87 -11.04 45.62 10.79
CA VAL A 87 -11.44 47.03 10.98
C VAL A 87 -12.39 47.23 12.19
N HIS A 88 -13.15 46.21 12.60
CA HIS A 88 -14.14 46.30 13.68
C HIS A 88 -14.00 45.15 14.70
N GLU A 89 -13.22 45.36 15.76
CA GLU A 89 -12.69 44.30 16.64
C GLU A 89 -13.71 43.48 17.47
N THR A 90 -14.98 43.88 17.63
CA THR A 90 -15.87 43.25 18.63
C THR A 90 -17.24 42.76 18.17
N ARG A 91 -17.66 42.99 16.90
CA ARG A 91 -19.02 42.58 16.43
C ARG A 91 -19.07 41.49 15.35
N GLY A 92 -17.94 40.96 14.86
CA GLY A 92 -17.92 40.05 13.69
C GLY A 92 -17.39 38.62 13.90
N ARG A 93 -17.11 38.19 15.15
CA ARG A 93 -16.44 36.89 15.38
C ARG A 93 -17.30 35.66 15.03
N GLY A 94 -18.62 35.74 15.23
CA GLY A 94 -19.54 34.66 14.86
C GLY A 94 -19.67 34.49 13.34
N THR A 95 -19.87 35.59 12.62
CA THR A 95 -19.94 35.63 11.15
C THR A 95 -18.63 35.19 10.49
N LEU A 96 -17.48 35.48 11.11
CA LEU A 96 -16.18 35.02 10.62
C LEU A 96 -16.00 33.52 10.74
N ALA A 97 -16.36 32.94 11.89
CA ALA A 97 -16.28 31.49 12.08
C ALA A 97 -17.17 30.77 11.06
N GLU A 98 -18.43 31.19 10.92
CA GLU A 98 -19.35 30.63 9.91
C GLU A 98 -18.78 30.70 8.49
N CYS A 99 -18.15 31.82 8.12
CA CYS A 99 -17.50 31.97 6.83
C CYS A 99 -16.29 31.03 6.66
N LEU A 100 -15.41 30.91 7.65
CA LEU A 100 -14.16 30.14 7.56
C LEU A 100 -14.37 28.62 7.55
N PHE A 101 -15.44 28.13 8.18
CA PHE A 101 -15.78 26.70 8.23
C PHE A 101 -16.81 26.28 7.16
N HIS A 102 -17.33 27.24 6.38
CA HIS A 102 -18.24 26.95 5.28
C HIS A 102 -17.59 26.00 4.26
N SER A 103 -18.37 25.08 3.70
CA SER A 103 -17.84 24.05 2.78
C SER A 103 -17.13 24.65 1.57
N ASP A 104 -17.64 25.77 1.05
CA ASP A 104 -17.03 26.43 -0.12
C ASP A 104 -15.70 27.11 0.21
N THR A 105 -15.56 27.62 1.44
CA THR A 105 -14.27 28.14 1.94
C THR A 105 -13.26 27.01 2.10
N ASN A 106 -13.69 25.84 2.55
CA ASN A 106 -12.81 24.68 2.64
C ASN A 106 -12.40 24.16 1.25
N LYS A 107 -13.28 24.20 0.24
CA LYS A 107 -12.91 23.91 -1.15
C LYS A 107 -11.85 24.89 -1.67
N LEU A 108 -12.00 26.18 -1.36
CA LEU A 108 -11.00 27.20 -1.67
C LEU A 108 -9.64 26.87 -1.02
N LYS A 109 -9.62 26.57 0.28
CA LYS A 109 -8.40 26.19 1.00
C LYS A 109 -7.69 24.99 0.38
N LEU A 110 -8.43 23.95 -0.01
CA LEU A 110 -7.86 22.75 -0.65
C LEU A 110 -7.25 23.05 -2.02
N ILE A 111 -7.88 23.92 -2.82
CA ILE A 111 -7.32 24.37 -4.10
C ILE A 111 -6.04 25.17 -3.88
N LEU A 112 -6.06 26.15 -2.98
CA LEU A 112 -4.87 26.95 -2.66
C LEU A 112 -3.74 26.07 -2.13
N ALA A 113 -4.04 25.11 -1.24
CA ALA A 113 -3.06 24.15 -0.75
C ALA A 113 -2.43 23.34 -1.90
N THR A 114 -3.24 22.91 -2.87
CA THR A 114 -2.76 22.14 -4.02
C THR A 114 -1.86 22.99 -4.93
N CYS A 115 -2.27 24.22 -5.24
CA CYS A 115 -1.47 25.14 -6.06
C CYS A 115 -0.12 25.48 -5.40
N LEU A 116 -0.12 25.84 -4.12
CA LEU A 116 1.10 26.14 -3.36
C LEU A 116 2.05 24.93 -3.26
N THR A 117 1.49 23.72 -3.17
CA THR A 117 2.25 22.46 -3.19
C THR A 117 2.96 22.26 -4.53
N LEU A 118 2.29 22.57 -5.64
CA LEU A 118 2.84 22.47 -6.99
C LEU A 118 3.93 23.51 -7.25
N GLU A 119 3.79 24.73 -6.75
CA GLU A 119 4.78 25.80 -6.93
C GLU A 119 6.07 25.56 -6.13
N SER A 120 5.96 25.03 -4.91
CA SER A 120 7.07 24.96 -3.95
C SER A 120 7.71 23.57 -3.80
N GLY A 121 7.26 22.56 -4.55
CA GLY A 121 7.87 21.21 -4.56
C GLY A 121 7.61 20.39 -3.29
N ASN A 122 6.34 20.15 -2.94
CA ASN A 122 5.88 19.28 -1.83
C ASN A 122 6.26 19.70 -0.39
N CYS A 123 7.04 20.76 -0.19
CA CYS A 123 7.57 21.20 1.12
C CYS A 123 7.02 22.55 1.61
N ASN A 124 5.78 22.91 1.25
CA ASN A 124 5.19 24.21 1.63
C ASN A 124 4.37 24.10 2.92
N ASP A 125 4.85 24.73 4.00
CA ASP A 125 4.19 24.76 5.32
C ASP A 125 2.78 25.40 5.27
N LEU A 126 2.63 26.50 4.53
CA LEU A 126 1.33 27.17 4.38
C LEU A 126 0.31 26.26 3.68
N ALA A 127 0.74 25.53 2.65
CA ALA A 127 -0.09 24.54 1.96
C ALA A 127 -0.57 23.43 2.90
N GLN A 128 0.34 22.88 3.72
CA GLN A 128 -0.01 21.85 4.70
C GLN A 128 -0.99 22.37 5.77
N ARG A 129 -0.78 23.60 6.26
CA ARG A 129 -1.70 24.22 7.22
C ARG A 129 -3.07 24.52 6.62
N LEU A 130 -3.15 24.98 5.37
CA LEU A 130 -4.42 25.16 4.65
C LEU A 130 -5.17 23.84 4.48
N PHE A 131 -4.45 22.79 4.07
CA PHE A 131 -5.01 21.46 3.94
C PHE A 131 -5.54 20.95 5.29
N GLN A 132 -4.73 21.02 6.35
CA GLN A 132 -5.11 20.61 7.71
C GLN A 132 -6.33 21.39 8.21
N SER A 133 -6.38 22.71 7.99
CA SER A 133 -7.54 23.53 8.37
C SER A 133 -8.84 23.08 7.68
N ALA A 134 -8.75 22.71 6.40
CA ALA A 134 -9.91 22.25 5.64
C ALA A 134 -10.35 20.82 6.03
N THR A 135 -9.42 19.95 6.44
CA THR A 135 -9.70 18.55 6.80
C THR A 135 -10.08 18.35 8.27
N GLU A 136 -9.65 19.23 9.19
CA GLU A 136 -10.12 19.26 10.58
C GLU A 136 -11.63 19.55 10.66
N ALA A 137 -12.15 20.35 9.73
CA ALA A 137 -13.59 20.53 9.54
C ALA A 137 -14.27 19.29 8.89
N GLY A 138 -13.49 18.31 8.45
CA GLY A 138 -13.87 17.23 7.55
C GLY A 138 -14.18 15.89 8.19
N GLU A 139 -13.81 15.64 9.45
CA GLU A 139 -14.15 14.38 10.13
C GLU A 139 -15.67 14.16 10.23
N GLY A 140 -16.46 15.24 10.26
CA GLY A 140 -17.92 15.20 10.16
C GLY A 140 -18.47 14.91 8.76
N LEU A 141 -17.67 15.02 7.69
CA LEU A 141 -18.11 14.81 6.29
C LEU A 141 -18.32 13.33 5.96
N LEU A 142 -17.56 12.44 6.61
CA LEU A 142 -17.65 10.98 6.43
C LEU A 142 -18.88 10.38 7.13
N TRP A 143 -19.33 11.00 8.22
CA TRP A 143 -20.42 10.50 9.06
C TRP A 143 -21.71 11.33 8.97
N GLY A 144 -21.65 12.49 8.31
CA GLY A 144 -22.78 13.39 8.09
C GLY A 144 -23.70 12.95 6.95
N LYS A 145 -24.80 13.67 6.75
CA LYS A 145 -25.75 13.42 5.65
C LYS A 145 -25.05 13.61 4.29
N ASN A 146 -25.16 12.62 3.41
CA ASN A 146 -24.58 12.65 2.06
C ASN A 146 -25.02 13.92 1.30
N SER A 147 -24.04 14.71 0.85
CA SER A 147 -24.24 15.94 0.08
C SER A 147 -23.24 16.01 -1.08
N ILE A 148 -23.63 16.70 -2.17
CA ILE A 148 -22.73 16.95 -3.30
C ILE A 148 -21.46 17.68 -2.82
N SER A 149 -21.62 18.64 -1.90
CA SER A 149 -20.51 19.43 -1.34
C SER A 149 -19.46 18.54 -0.64
N ASN A 150 -19.89 17.51 0.11
CA ASN A 150 -18.99 16.58 0.79
C ASN A 150 -18.19 15.75 -0.23
N ILE A 151 -18.84 15.29 -1.30
CA ILE A 151 -18.18 14.53 -2.37
C ILE A 151 -17.14 15.41 -3.08
N GLN A 152 -17.48 16.67 -3.37
CA GLN A 152 -16.56 17.63 -3.97
C GLN A 152 -15.32 17.86 -3.08
N MET A 153 -15.48 17.95 -1.76
CA MET A 153 -14.35 18.03 -0.84
C MET A 153 -13.45 16.79 -0.88
N LEU A 154 -14.03 15.58 -0.90
CA LEU A 154 -13.26 14.34 -1.04
C LEU A 154 -12.49 14.29 -2.36
N VAL A 155 -13.08 14.77 -3.46
CA VAL A 155 -12.39 14.88 -4.76
C VAL A 155 -11.18 15.82 -4.65
N LEU A 156 -11.34 16.99 -4.05
CA LEU A 156 -10.22 17.93 -3.88
C LEU A 156 -9.13 17.39 -2.94
N MET A 157 -9.50 16.67 -1.88
CA MET A 157 -8.54 15.99 -1.01
C MET A 157 -7.77 14.89 -1.75
N ALA A 158 -8.47 14.09 -2.58
CA ALA A 158 -7.81 13.10 -3.41
C ALA A 158 -6.83 13.75 -4.39
N LEU A 159 -7.22 14.87 -5.03
CA LEU A 159 -6.32 15.62 -5.92
C LEU A 159 -5.11 16.19 -5.19
N TYR A 160 -5.26 16.68 -3.96
CA TYR A 160 -4.12 17.12 -3.14
C TYR A 160 -3.12 15.97 -2.90
N TYR A 161 -3.58 14.82 -2.43
CA TYR A 161 -2.71 13.65 -2.21
C TYR A 161 -2.13 13.08 -3.51
N TYR A 162 -2.88 13.17 -4.60
CA TYR A 162 -2.38 12.83 -5.93
C TYR A 162 -1.16 13.68 -6.28
N HIS A 163 -1.21 14.98 -5.99
CA HIS A 163 -0.08 15.89 -6.22
C HIS A 163 1.11 15.69 -5.26
N LEU A 164 0.93 14.94 -4.18
CA LEU A 164 2.00 14.49 -3.28
C LEU A 164 2.62 13.14 -3.69
N ASP A 165 2.20 12.55 -4.82
CA ASP A 165 2.61 11.21 -5.27
C ASP A 165 2.17 10.10 -4.30
N GLU A 166 1.09 10.32 -3.54
CA GLU A 166 0.51 9.33 -2.60
C GLU A 166 -0.68 8.59 -3.23
N GLU A 167 -0.38 7.69 -4.16
CA GLU A 167 -1.39 7.03 -4.99
C GLU A 167 -2.39 6.19 -4.16
N VAL A 168 -1.92 5.43 -3.16
CA VAL A 168 -2.79 4.60 -2.30
C VAL A 168 -3.81 5.45 -1.55
N ARG A 169 -3.39 6.59 -0.99
CA ARG A 169 -4.27 7.49 -0.23
C ARG A 169 -5.29 8.16 -1.15
N THR A 170 -4.84 8.56 -2.34
CA THR A 170 -5.71 9.07 -3.42
C THR A 170 -6.81 8.07 -3.76
N GLY A 171 -6.45 6.80 -4.01
CA GLY A 171 -7.40 5.73 -4.36
C GLY A 171 -8.43 5.46 -3.26
N ARG A 172 -8.02 5.45 -1.99
CA ARG A 172 -8.95 5.25 -0.85
C ARG A 172 -9.98 6.38 -0.77
N ILE A 173 -9.54 7.63 -0.85
CA ILE A 173 -10.43 8.79 -0.75
C ILE A 173 -11.41 8.85 -1.92
N ILE A 174 -10.95 8.59 -3.15
CA ILE A 174 -11.86 8.56 -4.30
C ILE A 174 -12.79 7.35 -4.26
N GLY A 175 -12.37 6.22 -3.68
CA GLY A 175 -13.24 5.08 -3.40
C GLY A 175 -14.40 5.44 -2.47
N PHE A 176 -14.14 6.23 -1.41
CA PHE A 176 -15.20 6.78 -0.56
C PHE A 176 -16.13 7.73 -1.34
N ALA A 177 -15.57 8.64 -2.14
CA ALA A 177 -16.38 9.54 -2.99
C ALA A 177 -17.27 8.76 -3.97
N ALA A 178 -16.73 7.70 -4.59
CA ALA A 178 -17.46 6.79 -5.47
C ALA A 178 -18.62 6.12 -4.74
N ARG A 179 -18.39 5.64 -3.52
CA ARG A 179 -19.44 5.04 -2.70
C ARG A 179 -20.57 6.03 -2.40
N LEU A 180 -20.25 7.25 -2.01
CA LEU A 180 -21.25 8.29 -1.73
C LEU A 180 -22.05 8.68 -3.00
N CYS A 181 -21.40 8.77 -4.15
CA CYS A 181 -22.07 8.96 -5.44
C CYS A 181 -23.10 7.87 -5.72
N LEU A 182 -22.75 6.60 -5.44
CA LEU A 182 -23.65 5.46 -5.62
C LEU A 182 -24.82 5.50 -4.64
N GLU A 183 -24.58 5.80 -3.37
CA GLU A 183 -25.62 5.92 -2.34
C GLU A 183 -26.62 7.05 -2.62
N MET A 184 -26.13 8.20 -3.10
CA MET A 184 -26.97 9.31 -3.56
C MET A 184 -27.71 9.00 -4.87
N GLY A 185 -27.35 7.90 -5.55
CA GLY A 185 -27.98 7.49 -6.81
C GLY A 185 -27.54 8.30 -8.03
N LEU A 186 -26.43 9.06 -7.96
CA LEU A 186 -25.97 9.94 -9.05
C LEU A 186 -25.67 9.20 -10.36
N HIS A 187 -25.46 7.89 -10.29
CA HIS A 187 -25.29 6.98 -11.42
C HIS A 187 -26.60 6.64 -12.17
N ARG A 188 -27.77 7.11 -11.71
CA ARG A 188 -29.10 6.79 -12.28
C ARG A 188 -29.85 8.06 -12.69
N ARG A 189 -30.37 8.10 -13.92
CA ARG A 189 -31.20 9.22 -14.41
C ARG A 189 -32.36 9.54 -13.47
N ALA A 190 -33.09 8.51 -13.05
CA ALA A 190 -34.26 8.67 -12.19
C ALA A 190 -33.95 9.29 -10.81
N SER A 191 -32.69 9.28 -10.34
CA SER A 191 -32.29 9.94 -9.09
C SER A 191 -31.85 11.38 -9.36
N VAL A 192 -31.11 11.61 -10.45
CA VAL A 192 -30.69 12.95 -10.86
C VAL A 192 -31.89 13.84 -11.19
N ASP A 193 -32.93 13.31 -11.84
CA ASP A 193 -34.15 14.07 -12.17
C ASP A 193 -34.95 14.53 -10.95
N ARG A 194 -34.66 14.00 -9.76
CA ARG A 194 -35.34 14.37 -8.51
C ARG A 194 -34.74 15.59 -7.83
N PHE A 195 -33.55 16.05 -8.24
CA PHE A 195 -32.98 17.28 -7.70
C PHE A 195 -33.88 18.47 -8.04
N ALA A 196 -34.06 19.37 -7.08
CA ALA A 196 -35.10 20.39 -7.10
C ALA A 196 -34.84 21.49 -8.14
N ASN A 197 -33.59 21.72 -8.51
CA ASN A 197 -33.19 22.76 -9.46
C ASN A 197 -32.13 22.24 -10.45
N SER A 198 -32.05 22.89 -11.62
CA SER A 198 -31.15 22.49 -12.70
C SER A 198 -29.66 22.68 -12.37
N GLU A 199 -29.32 23.59 -11.46
CA GLU A 199 -27.94 23.83 -11.03
C GLU A 199 -27.40 22.69 -10.17
N GLU A 200 -28.21 22.16 -9.26
CA GLU A 200 -27.90 21.02 -8.40
C GLU A 200 -27.81 19.72 -9.22
N GLN A 201 -28.65 19.59 -10.26
CA GLN A 201 -28.53 18.51 -11.25
C GLN A 201 -27.19 18.58 -11.98
N ALA A 202 -26.81 19.76 -12.49
CA ALA A 202 -25.55 19.96 -13.19
C ALA A 202 -24.34 19.69 -12.26
N ALA A 203 -24.35 20.24 -11.05
CA ALA A 203 -23.29 20.03 -10.06
C ALA A 203 -23.16 18.55 -9.64
N GLY A 204 -24.29 17.85 -9.48
CA GLY A 204 -24.32 16.43 -9.17
C GLY A 204 -23.74 15.56 -10.29
N LEU A 205 -24.12 15.83 -11.54
CA LEU A 205 -23.58 15.14 -12.72
C LEU A 205 -22.10 15.40 -12.91
N GLN A 206 -21.69 16.66 -12.83
CA GLN A 206 -20.30 17.08 -12.95
C GLN A 206 -19.42 16.43 -11.88
N THR A 207 -19.91 16.39 -10.63
CA THR A 207 -19.23 15.71 -9.52
C THR A 207 -19.13 14.20 -9.76
N PHE A 208 -20.21 13.56 -10.20
CA PHE A 208 -20.22 12.12 -10.51
C PHE A 208 -19.21 11.78 -11.61
N TRP A 209 -19.15 12.56 -12.68
CA TRP A 209 -18.21 12.33 -13.78
C TRP A 209 -16.75 12.56 -13.36
N CYS A 210 -16.47 13.55 -12.52
CA CYS A 210 -15.14 13.72 -11.93
C CYS A 210 -14.72 12.51 -11.09
N VAL A 211 -15.61 12.03 -10.23
CA VAL A 211 -15.38 10.84 -9.41
C VAL A 211 -15.17 9.60 -10.28
N TYR A 212 -16.00 9.41 -11.31
CA TYR A 212 -15.87 8.30 -12.25
C TYR A 212 -14.53 8.31 -12.98
N MET A 213 -14.06 9.48 -13.46
CA MET A 213 -12.77 9.61 -14.13
C MET A 213 -11.58 9.41 -13.20
N LEU A 214 -11.62 9.98 -11.99
CA LEU A 214 -10.54 9.83 -11.00
C LEU A 214 -10.47 8.41 -10.45
N GLU A 215 -11.60 7.80 -10.14
CA GLU A 215 -11.68 6.41 -9.66
C GLU A 215 -11.08 5.46 -10.70
N ARG A 216 -11.47 5.60 -11.98
CA ARG A 216 -10.87 4.83 -13.07
C ARG A 216 -9.36 5.04 -13.12
N ARG A 217 -8.89 6.29 -13.10
CA ARG A 217 -7.46 6.60 -13.14
C ARG A 217 -6.70 5.95 -11.98
N THR A 218 -7.20 6.05 -10.75
CA THR A 218 -6.53 5.50 -9.57
C THR A 218 -6.59 3.98 -9.53
N SER A 219 -7.72 3.38 -9.90
CA SER A 219 -7.89 1.92 -9.90
C SER A 219 -7.04 1.26 -10.98
N LEU A 220 -6.99 1.87 -12.18
CA LEU A 220 -6.02 1.49 -13.21
C LEU A 220 -4.59 1.60 -12.69
N GLY A 221 -4.31 2.67 -11.93
CA GLY A 221 -2.97 2.91 -11.44
C GLY A 221 -2.48 1.93 -10.40
N GLN A 222 -3.39 1.46 -9.55
CA GLN A 222 -3.12 0.50 -8.48
C GLN A 222 -3.32 -0.96 -8.91
N GLY A 223 -3.77 -1.21 -10.15
CA GLY A 223 -4.11 -2.55 -10.60
C GLY A 223 -5.30 -3.18 -9.88
N ILE A 224 -6.22 -2.39 -9.32
CA ILE A 224 -7.37 -2.90 -8.54
C ILE A 224 -8.69 -2.80 -9.32
N PRO A 225 -9.72 -3.61 -8.95
CA PRO A 225 -11.04 -3.53 -9.56
C PRO A 225 -11.71 -2.17 -9.35
N PHE A 226 -12.58 -1.82 -10.29
CA PHE A 226 -13.32 -0.57 -10.23
C PHE A 226 -14.47 -0.56 -9.20
N TYR A 227 -14.62 0.54 -8.46
CA TYR A 227 -15.77 0.76 -7.59
C TYR A 227 -17.05 1.00 -8.40
N ILE A 228 -16.97 1.79 -9.47
CA ILE A 228 -18.12 2.11 -10.32
C ILE A 228 -18.08 1.19 -11.54
N GLN A 229 -19.00 0.24 -11.62
CA GLN A 229 -19.11 -0.66 -12.77
C GLN A 229 -19.88 0.03 -13.91
N ASP A 230 -19.36 -0.03 -15.14
CA ASP A 230 -19.96 0.62 -16.31
C ASP A 230 -21.41 0.16 -16.55
N CYS A 231 -21.69 -1.12 -16.28
CA CYS A 231 -23.03 -1.71 -16.41
C CYS A 231 -24.06 -1.13 -15.43
N HIS A 232 -23.61 -0.48 -14.36
CA HIS A 232 -24.49 0.16 -13.37
C HIS A 232 -24.73 1.64 -13.68
N VAL A 233 -23.98 2.26 -14.61
CA VAL A 233 -24.14 3.67 -14.96
C VAL A 233 -25.18 3.80 -16.06
N ASP A 234 -26.22 4.59 -15.83
CA ASP A 234 -27.25 4.87 -16.82
C ASP A 234 -26.63 5.59 -18.05
N PRO A 235 -26.68 4.99 -19.26
CA PRO A 235 -26.05 5.58 -20.44
C PRO A 235 -26.61 6.94 -20.85
N THR A 236 -27.87 7.23 -20.46
CA THR A 236 -28.54 8.49 -20.82
C THR A 236 -27.94 9.70 -20.10
N LEU A 237 -27.25 9.48 -18.97
CA LEU A 237 -26.61 10.55 -18.20
C LEU A 237 -25.53 11.31 -18.97
N LEU A 238 -24.88 10.67 -19.94
CA LEU A 238 -23.92 11.34 -20.82
C LEU A 238 -24.60 12.41 -21.68
N ALA A 239 -25.81 12.15 -22.16
CA ALA A 239 -26.55 13.07 -23.01
C ALA A 239 -27.06 14.30 -22.24
N MET A 240 -27.10 14.24 -20.91
CA MET A 240 -27.58 15.33 -20.05
C MET A 240 -26.53 16.35 -19.70
N ASN A 241 -25.26 16.02 -19.94
CA ASN A 241 -24.13 16.90 -19.66
C ASN A 241 -23.92 17.96 -20.76
N GLY A 242 -25.01 18.35 -21.46
CA GLY A 242 -25.10 19.24 -22.61
C GLY A 242 -23.82 20.00 -23.02
N HIS A 243 -23.37 19.75 -24.25
CA HIS A 243 -22.45 20.62 -25.02
C HIS A 243 -21.04 20.90 -24.47
N ASP A 244 -20.51 20.18 -23.48
CA ASP A 244 -19.06 20.21 -23.22
C ASP A 244 -18.34 19.13 -24.05
N PRO A 245 -17.76 19.48 -25.23
CA PRO A 245 -17.09 18.51 -26.09
C PRO A 245 -15.85 17.90 -25.43
N VAL A 246 -15.25 18.60 -24.46
CA VAL A 246 -14.05 18.12 -23.76
C VAL A 246 -14.44 17.05 -22.74
N MET A 247 -15.41 17.32 -21.88
CA MET A 247 -15.89 16.33 -20.90
C MET A 247 -16.41 15.08 -21.61
N ALA A 248 -17.14 15.23 -22.72
CA ALA A 248 -17.58 14.11 -23.54
C ALA A 248 -16.39 13.28 -24.06
N ALA A 249 -15.37 13.94 -24.62
CA ALA A 249 -14.16 13.28 -25.09
C ALA A 249 -13.41 12.53 -23.97
N LEU A 250 -13.28 13.13 -22.79
CA LEU A 250 -12.61 12.54 -21.64
C LEU A 250 -13.38 11.34 -21.08
N LEU A 251 -14.72 11.37 -21.07
CA LEU A 251 -15.56 10.27 -20.62
C LEU A 251 -15.54 9.09 -21.59
N ASP A 252 -15.60 9.36 -22.90
CA ASP A 252 -15.46 8.32 -23.92
C ASP A 252 -14.09 7.65 -23.85
N TRP A 253 -13.04 8.44 -23.65
CA TRP A 253 -11.71 7.91 -23.39
C TRP A 253 -11.66 7.06 -22.12
N THR A 254 -12.27 7.52 -21.03
CA THR A 254 -12.26 6.82 -19.74
C THR A 254 -12.93 5.44 -19.85
N LYS A 255 -14.05 5.35 -20.57
CA LYS A 255 -14.72 4.08 -20.89
C LYS A 255 -13.84 3.17 -21.75
N LEU A 256 -13.16 3.75 -22.74
CA LEU A 256 -12.24 3.00 -23.60
C LEU A 256 -11.05 2.46 -22.81
N ALA A 257 -10.48 3.26 -21.90
CA ALA A 257 -9.41 2.85 -21.00
C ALA A 257 -9.81 1.67 -20.11
N GLY A 258 -11.02 1.70 -19.55
CA GLY A 258 -11.56 0.58 -18.76
C GLY A 258 -11.69 -0.71 -19.57
N LYS A 259 -12.16 -0.62 -20.83
CA LYS A 259 -12.24 -1.78 -21.74
C LYS A 259 -10.86 -2.32 -22.10
N THR A 260 -9.90 -1.43 -22.38
CA THR A 260 -8.51 -1.79 -22.64
C THR A 260 -7.89 -2.54 -21.46
N TRP A 261 -8.10 -2.04 -20.24
CA TRP A 261 -7.59 -2.70 -19.03
C TRP A 261 -8.20 -4.08 -18.81
N TYR A 262 -9.53 -4.21 -18.94
CA TYR A 262 -10.17 -5.52 -18.83
C TYR A 262 -9.66 -6.46 -19.91
N ALA A 263 -9.43 -5.95 -21.12
CA ALA A 263 -8.93 -6.72 -22.23
C ALA A 263 -7.53 -7.30 -21.97
N LEU A 264 -6.65 -6.52 -21.35
CA LEU A 264 -5.28 -6.89 -21.00
C LEU A 264 -5.22 -7.84 -19.80
N ASN A 265 -5.97 -7.58 -18.72
CA ASN A 265 -5.92 -8.42 -17.52
C ASN A 265 -6.71 -9.74 -17.65
N SER A 266 -7.75 -9.79 -18.48
CA SER A 266 -8.46 -11.06 -18.77
C SER A 266 -7.64 -12.06 -19.59
N GLN A 267 -6.57 -11.63 -20.28
CA GLN A 267 -5.68 -12.51 -21.06
C GLN A 267 -4.71 -13.30 -20.18
N VAL A 268 -4.42 -12.80 -18.98
CA VAL A 268 -3.39 -13.34 -18.09
C VAL A 268 -3.84 -14.67 -17.44
N GLU A 269 -5.14 -14.96 -17.48
CA GLU A 269 -5.76 -16.06 -16.75
C GLU A 269 -5.89 -17.38 -17.54
N LYS A 270 -5.89 -17.34 -18.89
CA LYS A 270 -6.44 -18.46 -19.69
C LYS A 270 -5.80 -18.82 -21.04
N GLU A 271 -4.95 -18.02 -21.67
CA GLU A 271 -4.43 -18.34 -23.02
C GLU A 271 -2.91 -18.17 -23.11
N SER A 272 -2.21 -19.22 -23.55
CA SER A 272 -0.78 -19.17 -23.87
C SER A 272 -0.48 -18.35 -25.14
N GLU A 273 -1.50 -17.98 -25.91
CA GLU A 273 -1.41 -17.22 -27.17
C GLU A 273 -2.02 -15.82 -27.04
N LEU A 274 -1.41 -14.86 -27.72
CA LEU A 274 -1.78 -13.45 -27.69
C LEU A 274 -2.95 -13.20 -28.65
N ASN A 275 -4.08 -12.69 -28.15
CA ASN A 275 -5.24 -12.41 -29.00
C ASN A 275 -5.04 -11.09 -29.78
N ILE A 276 -4.41 -11.19 -30.94
CA ILE A 276 -4.09 -10.06 -31.82
C ILE A 276 -5.35 -9.36 -32.36
N ASP A 277 -6.41 -10.10 -32.67
CA ASP A 277 -7.67 -9.52 -33.17
C ASP A 277 -8.27 -8.52 -32.17
N LYS A 278 -8.15 -8.83 -30.87
CA LYS A 278 -8.57 -7.94 -29.78
C LYS A 278 -7.70 -6.68 -29.69
N ILE A 279 -6.39 -6.80 -29.92
CA ILE A 279 -5.46 -5.65 -29.97
C ILE A 279 -5.80 -4.77 -31.17
N ASP A 280 -5.96 -5.34 -32.36
CA ASP A 280 -6.30 -4.61 -33.58
C ASP A 280 -7.67 -3.92 -33.47
N TYR A 281 -8.65 -4.58 -32.83
CA TYR A 281 -9.94 -3.96 -32.53
C TYR A 281 -9.80 -2.75 -31.60
N LEU A 282 -9.05 -2.87 -30.51
CA LEU A 282 -8.84 -1.77 -29.57
C LEU A 282 -8.06 -0.62 -30.19
N ASP A 283 -7.03 -0.93 -30.98
CA ASP A 283 -6.24 0.01 -31.75
C ASP A 283 -7.14 0.83 -32.71
N TYR A 284 -7.99 0.16 -33.48
CA TYR A 284 -8.99 0.82 -34.31
C TYR A 284 -9.93 1.72 -33.49
N ARG A 285 -10.39 1.27 -32.33
CA ARG A 285 -11.29 2.04 -31.46
C ARG A 285 -10.62 3.28 -30.87
N ILE A 286 -9.33 3.21 -30.54
CA ILE A 286 -8.55 4.35 -30.02
C ILE A 286 -8.34 5.39 -31.12
N GLU A 287 -7.92 4.97 -32.31
CA GLU A 287 -7.80 5.90 -33.45
C GLU A 287 -9.16 6.49 -33.84
N GLN A 288 -10.21 5.68 -33.91
CA GLN A 288 -11.56 6.18 -34.18
C GLN A 288 -12.00 7.23 -33.17
N TRP A 289 -11.77 7.01 -31.86
CA TRP A 289 -12.09 7.99 -30.82
C TRP A 289 -11.38 9.33 -31.07
N TYR A 290 -10.07 9.31 -31.35
CA TYR A 290 -9.32 10.54 -31.57
C TYR A 290 -9.71 11.27 -32.87
N GLN A 291 -9.98 10.52 -33.95
CA GLN A 291 -10.40 11.10 -35.23
C GLN A 291 -11.78 11.78 -35.15
N LEU A 292 -12.67 11.28 -34.30
CA LEU A 292 -14.00 11.84 -34.06
C LEU A 292 -13.99 13.10 -33.18
N LEU A 293 -12.87 13.46 -32.57
CA LEU A 293 -12.74 14.73 -31.85
C LEU A 293 -12.91 15.91 -32.80
N ALA A 294 -13.41 17.03 -32.28
CA ALA A 294 -13.41 18.30 -33.00
C ALA A 294 -11.97 18.73 -33.32
N ASP A 295 -11.76 19.38 -34.46
CA ASP A 295 -10.41 19.71 -34.94
C ASP A 295 -9.67 20.67 -33.99
N ASP A 296 -10.38 21.52 -33.26
CA ASP A 296 -9.79 22.39 -32.25
C ASP A 296 -9.30 21.63 -31.00
N LEU A 297 -9.79 20.42 -30.75
CA LEU A 297 -9.36 19.54 -29.64
C LEU A 297 -8.20 18.62 -30.02
N LYS A 298 -7.91 18.47 -31.31
CA LYS A 298 -6.76 17.71 -31.79
C LYS A 298 -5.48 18.53 -31.63
N LEU A 299 -4.39 17.84 -31.34
CA LEU A 299 -3.05 18.42 -31.31
C LEU A 299 -2.38 18.26 -32.68
N GLU A 300 -1.95 19.39 -33.23
CA GLU A 300 -1.08 19.46 -34.41
C GLU A 300 0.40 19.35 -34.00
N PRO A 301 1.32 18.96 -34.91
CA PRO A 301 2.76 18.91 -34.63
C PRO A 301 3.29 20.23 -34.05
N ILE A 302 3.92 20.16 -32.87
CA ILE A 302 4.31 21.34 -32.08
C ILE A 302 5.39 22.13 -32.82
N GLN A 303 5.13 23.43 -33.04
CA GLN A 303 6.09 24.38 -33.60
C GLN A 303 6.53 25.43 -32.57
N PRO A 304 7.74 26.02 -32.71
CA PRO A 304 8.18 27.10 -31.83
C PRO A 304 7.21 28.30 -31.86
N GLY A 305 6.77 28.75 -30.67
CA GLY A 305 5.84 29.87 -30.53
C GLY A 305 4.35 29.53 -30.74
N GLN A 306 4.02 28.25 -30.96
CA GLN A 306 2.63 27.79 -31.02
C GLN A 306 2.00 27.80 -29.62
N GLU A 307 0.83 28.42 -29.49
CA GLU A 307 0.02 28.29 -28.29
C GLU A 307 -0.68 26.93 -28.30
N VAL A 308 -0.28 26.05 -27.38
CA VAL A 308 -0.89 24.73 -27.21
C VAL A 308 -1.80 24.78 -25.99
N ARG A 309 -3.07 24.39 -26.13
CA ARG A 309 -3.98 24.28 -24.99
C ARG A 309 -3.68 23.00 -24.21
N HIS A 310 -3.75 23.07 -22.88
CA HIS A 310 -3.54 21.91 -22.00
C HIS A 310 -4.39 20.70 -22.41
N VAL A 311 -5.64 20.93 -22.80
CA VAL A 311 -6.57 19.89 -23.25
C VAL A 311 -6.11 19.15 -24.50
N GLN A 312 -5.53 19.85 -25.49
CA GLN A 312 -5.07 19.23 -26.74
C GLN A 312 -3.90 18.28 -26.45
N ALA A 313 -2.95 18.73 -25.62
CA ALA A 313 -1.84 17.91 -25.14
C ALA A 313 -2.33 16.66 -24.38
N VAL A 314 -3.29 16.83 -23.46
CA VAL A 314 -3.86 15.73 -22.67
C VAL A 314 -4.56 14.71 -23.56
N LEU A 315 -5.42 15.13 -24.49
CA LEU A 315 -6.17 14.22 -25.36
C LEU A 315 -5.25 13.44 -26.31
N PHE A 316 -4.26 14.10 -26.91
CA PHE A 316 -3.26 13.44 -27.74
C PHE A 316 -2.46 12.41 -26.94
N LEU A 317 -1.94 12.79 -25.78
CA LEU A 317 -1.16 11.85 -24.96
C LEU A 317 -1.98 10.70 -24.42
N ARG A 318 -3.24 10.93 -24.10
CA ARG A 318 -4.18 9.87 -23.69
C ARG A 318 -4.45 8.88 -24.81
N LYS A 319 -4.47 9.31 -26.08
CA LYS A 319 -4.47 8.42 -27.25
C LYS A 319 -3.23 7.53 -27.23
N SER A 320 -2.05 8.15 -27.20
CA SER A 320 -0.77 7.44 -27.29
C SER A 320 -0.53 6.54 -26.09
N HIS A 321 -1.01 6.92 -24.91
CA HIS A 321 -0.97 6.08 -23.72
C HIS A 321 -1.74 4.78 -23.89
N LEU A 322 -2.98 4.83 -24.37
CA LEU A 322 -3.75 3.61 -24.61
C LEU A 322 -3.10 2.71 -25.67
N HIS A 323 -2.55 3.28 -26.74
CA HIS A 323 -1.78 2.50 -27.72
C HIS A 323 -0.56 1.84 -27.09
N ASN A 324 0.21 2.57 -26.28
CA ASN A 324 1.34 2.00 -25.56
C ASN A 324 0.91 0.83 -24.66
N LEU A 325 -0.23 0.93 -23.98
CA LEU A 325 -0.75 -0.16 -23.14
C LEU A 325 -1.18 -1.38 -23.95
N ILE A 326 -1.96 -1.22 -25.02
CA ILE A 326 -2.45 -2.38 -25.81
C ILE A 326 -1.34 -3.10 -26.57
N CYS A 327 -0.28 -2.38 -26.96
CA CYS A 327 0.82 -2.96 -27.71
C CYS A 327 1.91 -3.56 -26.80
N ARG A 328 1.95 -3.21 -25.51
CA ARG A 328 2.95 -3.71 -24.54
C ARG A 328 3.06 -5.24 -24.51
N PRO A 329 1.98 -6.04 -24.52
CA PRO A 329 2.08 -7.51 -24.50
C PRO A 329 2.89 -8.12 -25.65
N VAL A 330 2.93 -7.43 -26.80
CA VAL A 330 3.71 -7.85 -27.98
C VAL A 330 5.21 -7.74 -27.72
N LEU A 331 5.63 -6.81 -26.87
CA LEU A 331 7.04 -6.50 -26.57
C LEU A 331 7.62 -7.32 -25.41
N GLN A 332 6.81 -8.15 -24.73
CA GLN A 332 7.21 -8.87 -23.52
C GLN A 332 8.19 -10.04 -23.76
N SER A 333 8.39 -10.48 -24.99
CA SER A 333 9.38 -11.53 -25.31
C SER A 333 9.87 -11.44 -26.76
N GLY A 334 11.11 -11.88 -27.00
CA GLY A 334 11.67 -11.94 -28.36
C GLY A 334 10.85 -12.82 -29.32
N THR A 335 10.28 -13.92 -28.82
CA THR A 335 9.42 -14.81 -29.62
C THR A 335 8.18 -14.10 -30.16
N ARG A 336 7.49 -13.32 -29.31
CA ARG A 336 6.30 -12.55 -29.71
C ARG A 336 6.66 -11.42 -30.68
N ILE A 337 7.79 -10.74 -30.45
CA ILE A 337 8.30 -9.72 -31.37
C ILE A 337 8.56 -10.31 -32.76
N THR A 338 9.21 -11.46 -32.84
CA THR A 338 9.49 -12.13 -34.12
C THR A 338 8.22 -12.64 -34.79
N GLN A 339 7.24 -13.12 -34.04
CA GLN A 339 5.96 -13.59 -34.58
C GLN A 339 5.06 -12.44 -35.07
N TYR A 340 5.03 -11.33 -34.35
CA TYR A 340 4.14 -10.18 -34.61
C TYR A 340 4.95 -8.90 -34.91
N GLN A 341 5.90 -8.99 -35.85
CA GLN A 341 6.83 -7.90 -36.16
C GLN A 341 6.14 -6.58 -36.50
N ARG A 342 5.03 -6.62 -37.25
CA ARG A 342 4.27 -5.41 -37.61
C ARG A 342 3.77 -4.66 -36.37
N HIS A 343 3.21 -5.39 -35.41
CA HIS A 343 2.71 -4.85 -34.15
C HIS A 343 3.84 -4.34 -33.26
N ALA A 344 4.97 -5.05 -33.21
CA ALA A 344 6.15 -4.60 -32.48
C ALA A 344 6.72 -3.28 -33.03
N HIS A 345 6.84 -3.14 -34.35
CA HIS A 345 7.28 -1.90 -34.98
C HIS A 345 6.30 -0.74 -34.72
N LYS A 346 4.99 -1.03 -34.76
CA LYS A 346 3.97 -0.03 -34.42
C LYS A 346 4.08 0.41 -32.95
N ALA A 347 4.29 -0.53 -32.03
CA ALA A 347 4.46 -0.24 -30.61
C ALA A 347 5.64 0.72 -30.34
N VAL A 348 6.78 0.44 -30.99
CA VAL A 348 7.97 1.31 -30.91
C VAL A 348 7.71 2.68 -31.53
N ALA A 349 7.01 2.74 -32.67
CA ALA A 349 6.67 4.01 -33.31
C ALA A 349 5.77 4.89 -32.43
N VAL A 350 4.75 4.30 -31.79
CA VAL A 350 3.87 5.00 -30.84
C VAL A 350 4.64 5.50 -29.62
N ALA A 351 5.53 4.68 -29.08
CA ALA A 351 6.37 5.07 -27.93
C ALA A 351 7.29 6.25 -28.30
N LYS A 352 7.92 6.21 -29.49
CA LYS A 352 8.74 7.32 -30.01
C LYS A 352 7.94 8.60 -30.18
N GLU A 353 6.76 8.53 -30.81
CA GLU A 353 5.88 9.68 -31.01
C GLU A 353 5.46 10.31 -29.66
N SER A 354 5.18 9.47 -28.65
CA SER A 354 4.83 9.93 -27.31
C SER A 354 5.97 10.73 -26.67
N LEU A 355 7.20 10.23 -26.76
CA LEU A 355 8.39 10.87 -26.18
C LEU A 355 8.76 12.16 -26.91
N GLN A 356 8.73 12.16 -28.23
CA GLN A 356 9.01 13.34 -29.04
C GLN A 356 8.00 14.45 -28.77
N MET A 357 6.71 14.10 -28.65
CA MET A 357 5.66 15.07 -28.35
C MET A 357 5.82 15.63 -26.92
N LEU A 358 6.12 14.77 -25.94
CA LEU A 358 6.44 15.20 -24.57
C LEU A 358 7.65 16.15 -24.54
N SER A 359 8.70 15.88 -25.33
CA SER A 359 9.86 16.76 -25.47
C SER A 359 9.47 18.13 -26.03
N GLY A 360 8.70 18.15 -27.12
CA GLY A 360 8.24 19.38 -27.75
C GLY A 360 7.38 20.22 -26.80
N LEU A 361 6.49 19.60 -26.03
CA LEU A 361 5.72 20.31 -25.00
C LEU A 361 6.61 20.91 -23.91
N ASN A 362 7.65 20.20 -23.48
CA ASN A 362 8.59 20.69 -22.46
C ASN A 362 9.43 21.87 -22.97
N GLU A 363 9.82 21.83 -24.25
CA GLU A 363 10.66 22.85 -24.87
C GLU A 363 9.88 24.14 -25.18
N TYR A 364 8.67 24.00 -25.74
CA TYR A 364 7.93 25.15 -26.27
C TYR A 364 6.78 25.65 -25.37
N THR A 365 6.44 24.93 -24.29
CA THR A 365 5.31 25.28 -23.41
C THR A 365 5.63 25.13 -21.93
N ALA A 366 4.85 25.77 -21.06
CA ALA A 366 4.94 25.59 -19.60
C ALA A 366 4.06 24.43 -19.07
N ILE A 367 3.34 23.72 -19.93
CA ILE A 367 2.30 22.76 -19.54
C ILE A 367 2.86 21.62 -18.69
N ILE A 368 4.03 21.10 -19.08
CA ILE A 368 4.66 19.96 -18.40
C ILE A 368 5.11 20.34 -17.00
N LYS A 369 5.76 21.50 -16.85
CA LYS A 369 6.23 22.02 -15.55
C LYS A 369 5.09 22.28 -14.57
N ARG A 370 3.90 22.67 -15.07
CA ARG A 370 2.72 22.92 -14.24
C ARG A 370 2.00 21.65 -13.77
N ASN A 371 2.14 20.53 -14.48
CA ASN A 371 1.45 19.28 -14.13
C ASN A 371 2.40 18.06 -14.19
N PRO A 372 3.52 18.08 -13.45
CA PRO A 372 4.62 17.14 -13.66
C PRO A 372 4.22 15.68 -13.45
N LEU A 373 3.42 15.37 -12.41
CA LEU A 373 2.98 14.00 -12.13
C LEU A 373 2.07 13.41 -13.21
N PHE A 374 1.22 14.24 -13.83
CA PHE A 374 0.37 13.77 -14.93
C PHE A 374 1.21 13.29 -16.11
N PHE A 375 2.23 14.06 -16.49
CA PHE A 375 3.10 13.73 -17.62
C PHE A 375 4.14 12.66 -17.29
N LYS A 376 4.59 12.57 -16.02
CA LYS A 376 5.50 11.53 -15.53
C LYS A 376 4.98 10.12 -15.85
N HIS A 377 3.70 9.84 -15.59
CA HIS A 377 3.12 8.52 -15.85
C HIS A 377 3.10 8.16 -17.35
N LEU A 378 2.79 9.14 -18.19
CA LEU A 378 2.74 8.98 -19.65
C LEU A 378 4.15 8.73 -20.23
N LEU A 379 5.13 9.48 -19.72
CA LEU A 379 6.55 9.31 -20.04
C LEU A 379 7.04 7.90 -19.71
N LEU A 380 6.80 7.45 -18.47
CA LEU A 380 7.22 6.13 -18.00
C LEU A 380 6.58 4.99 -18.81
N THR A 381 5.31 5.14 -19.20
CA THR A 381 4.62 4.14 -20.03
C THR A 381 5.28 3.97 -21.40
N ALA A 382 5.59 5.08 -22.08
CA ALA A 382 6.22 5.07 -23.40
C ALA A 382 7.68 4.59 -23.33
N PHE A 383 8.44 5.08 -22.36
CA PHE A 383 9.84 4.69 -22.18
C PHE A 383 9.97 3.19 -21.82
N GLY A 384 9.09 2.68 -20.96
CA GLY A 384 9.04 1.25 -20.63
C GLY A 384 8.82 0.35 -21.85
N ASN A 385 8.02 0.79 -22.83
CA ASN A 385 7.84 0.04 -24.07
C ASN A 385 9.12 0.02 -24.93
N LEU A 386 9.87 1.13 -24.99
CA LEU A 386 11.15 1.15 -25.69
C LEU A 386 12.18 0.23 -25.01
N LEU A 387 12.24 0.23 -23.68
CA LEU A 387 13.09 -0.68 -22.91
C LEU A 387 12.74 -2.15 -23.21
N LEU A 388 11.46 -2.52 -23.15
CA LEU A 388 11.01 -3.88 -23.49
C LEU A 388 11.41 -4.28 -24.92
N ALA A 389 11.29 -3.37 -25.88
CA ALA A 389 11.67 -3.63 -27.27
C ALA A 389 13.19 -3.86 -27.42
N VAL A 390 14.02 -3.05 -26.75
CA VAL A 390 15.49 -3.18 -26.79
C VAL A 390 15.96 -4.43 -26.06
N VAL A 391 15.43 -4.71 -24.87
CA VAL A 391 15.80 -5.90 -24.07
C VAL A 391 15.46 -7.19 -24.81
N ASN A 392 14.26 -7.28 -25.39
CA ASN A 392 13.79 -8.51 -26.02
C ASN A 392 14.21 -8.68 -27.49
N ALA A 393 14.62 -7.60 -28.17
CA ALA A 393 15.01 -7.61 -29.58
C ALA A 393 16.03 -6.51 -29.93
N SER A 394 17.15 -6.48 -29.20
CA SER A 394 18.21 -5.44 -29.35
C SER A 394 18.64 -5.24 -30.80
N SER A 395 18.93 -6.33 -31.54
CA SER A 395 19.37 -6.26 -32.94
C SER A 395 18.36 -5.63 -33.89
N MET A 396 17.09 -5.53 -33.50
CA MET A 396 16.02 -4.96 -34.32
C MET A 396 15.78 -3.48 -34.05
N PHE A 397 15.97 -3.05 -32.80
CA PHE A 397 15.50 -1.74 -32.31
C PHE A 397 16.56 -0.84 -31.68
N CYS A 398 17.69 -1.35 -31.18
CA CYS A 398 18.68 -0.56 -30.42
C CYS A 398 19.10 0.73 -31.15
N ASP A 399 19.59 0.61 -32.39
CA ASP A 399 20.07 1.76 -33.18
C ASP A 399 18.96 2.73 -33.61
N LYS A 400 17.69 2.32 -33.49
CA LYS A 400 16.53 3.11 -33.96
C LYS A 400 15.90 3.97 -32.87
N VAL A 401 16.29 3.81 -31.61
CA VAL A 401 15.62 4.44 -30.45
C VAL A 401 16.55 5.32 -29.60
N THR A 402 17.83 5.42 -29.93
CA THR A 402 18.85 6.21 -29.19
C THR A 402 18.40 7.63 -28.87
N VAL A 403 17.89 8.35 -29.87
CA VAL A 403 17.43 9.74 -29.70
C VAL A 403 16.28 9.82 -28.69
N GLU A 404 15.35 8.87 -28.73
CA GLU A 404 14.21 8.87 -27.81
C GLU A 404 14.59 8.40 -26.40
N PHE A 405 15.64 7.59 -26.25
CA PHE A 405 16.24 7.30 -24.93
C PHE A 405 16.81 8.57 -24.29
N ASP A 406 17.59 9.35 -25.04
CA ASP A 406 18.14 10.62 -24.54
C ASP A 406 17.02 11.59 -24.13
N ILE A 407 15.99 11.73 -24.99
CA ILE A 407 14.79 12.51 -24.67
C ILE A 407 14.14 12.02 -23.37
N ALA A 408 13.92 10.70 -23.23
CA ALA A 408 13.27 10.15 -22.04
C ALA A 408 14.08 10.44 -20.77
N LEU A 409 15.41 10.28 -20.82
CA LEU A 409 16.30 10.56 -19.69
C LEU A 409 16.27 12.04 -19.29
N ASP A 410 16.37 12.94 -20.26
CA ASP A 410 16.32 14.38 -20.01
C ASP A 410 14.96 14.81 -19.42
N MET A 411 13.87 14.21 -19.91
CA MET A 411 12.54 14.43 -19.37
C MET A 411 12.35 13.87 -17.96
N ILE A 412 12.89 12.69 -17.66
CA ILE A 412 12.89 12.13 -16.30
C ILE A 412 13.61 13.10 -15.36
N ARG A 413 14.76 13.66 -15.76
CA ARG A 413 15.46 14.68 -14.95
C ARG A 413 14.60 15.93 -14.77
N ALA A 414 13.98 16.44 -15.83
CA ALA A 414 13.14 17.64 -15.78
C ALA A 414 11.88 17.49 -14.91
N LEU A 415 11.35 16.26 -14.78
CA LEU A 415 10.15 15.94 -14.01
C LEU A 415 10.43 15.41 -12.60
N SER A 416 11.70 15.18 -12.24
CA SER A 416 12.08 14.66 -10.93
C SER A 416 12.32 15.79 -9.93
N ASN A 417 11.42 15.94 -8.95
CA ASN A 417 11.57 16.86 -7.82
C ASN A 417 12.42 16.28 -6.66
N ARG A 418 13.08 15.13 -6.86
CA ARG A 418 14.06 14.52 -5.94
C ARG A 418 15.32 14.15 -6.72
N PRO A 419 16.53 14.42 -6.19
CA PRO A 419 17.75 13.95 -6.81
C PRO A 419 17.99 12.48 -6.42
N THR A 420 17.58 11.51 -7.23
CA THR A 420 17.89 10.08 -6.99
C THR A 420 17.96 9.23 -8.26
N GLU A 421 19.10 8.55 -8.41
CA GLU A 421 19.35 7.17 -8.89
C GLU A 421 18.82 6.66 -10.23
N THR A 422 17.68 7.11 -10.78
CA THR A 422 17.14 6.61 -12.07
C THR A 422 18.00 6.98 -13.28
N HIS A 423 18.92 7.93 -13.12
CA HIS A 423 19.80 8.43 -14.16
C HIS A 423 20.99 7.51 -14.43
N ASP A 424 21.67 7.02 -13.40
CA ASP A 424 22.87 6.18 -13.56
C ASP A 424 22.53 4.80 -14.10
N THR A 425 21.36 4.26 -13.72
CA THR A 425 20.93 2.93 -14.10
C THR A 425 20.51 2.90 -15.59
N ALA A 426 19.72 3.88 -16.05
CA ALA A 426 19.26 3.92 -17.44
C ALA A 426 20.37 4.31 -18.45
N VAL A 427 21.36 5.11 -18.02
CA VAL A 427 22.59 5.37 -18.79
C VAL A 427 23.45 4.09 -18.88
N CYS A 428 23.52 3.29 -17.81
CA CYS A 428 24.27 2.03 -17.79
C CYS A 428 23.67 0.96 -18.73
N LEU A 429 22.33 0.86 -18.84
CA LEU A 429 21.63 -0.01 -19.80
C LEU A 429 21.86 0.38 -21.27
N PHE A 430 21.94 1.68 -21.56
CA PHE A 430 22.16 2.17 -22.92
C PHE A 430 23.62 1.97 -23.38
N ALA A 431 24.59 2.22 -22.50
CA ALA A 431 26.01 2.00 -22.78
C ALA A 431 26.32 0.52 -23.04
N THR A 432 25.68 -0.37 -22.29
CA THR A 432 25.87 -1.83 -22.42
C THR A 432 25.22 -2.37 -23.71
N ALA A 433 24.00 -1.95 -24.08
CA ALA A 433 23.37 -2.35 -25.34
C ALA A 433 24.17 -1.90 -26.59
N SER A 434 24.74 -0.68 -26.55
CA SER A 434 25.53 -0.11 -27.65
C SER A 434 26.87 -0.80 -27.90
N THR A 435 27.45 -1.47 -26.88
CA THR A 435 28.71 -2.22 -27.04
C THR A 435 28.54 -3.57 -27.76
N SER A 436 27.31 -4.04 -27.94
CA SER A 436 27.02 -5.33 -28.58
C SER A 436 26.91 -5.27 -30.12
N SER A 437 26.94 -4.07 -30.74
CA SER A 437 26.71 -3.88 -32.19
C SER A 437 27.91 -3.36 -33.00
N GLY A 438 29.11 -3.20 -32.41
CA GLY A 438 30.29 -2.64 -33.13
C GLY A 438 31.40 -3.65 -33.43
N GLN A 439 31.62 -4.00 -34.71
CA GLN A 439 32.86 -4.62 -35.17
C GLN A 439 34.02 -3.60 -35.14
N GLY A 440 35.04 -3.91 -34.35
CA GLY A 440 36.46 -3.70 -34.65
C GLY A 440 37.02 -2.27 -34.65
N GLU A 441 37.53 -1.81 -33.51
CA GLU A 441 38.85 -1.15 -33.44
C GLU A 441 39.40 -1.15 -32.01
N GLN A 442 40.68 -1.51 -31.87
CA GLN A 442 41.39 -1.76 -30.62
C GLN A 442 41.51 -0.51 -29.72
N ARG A 443 41.11 -0.65 -28.45
CA ARG A 443 41.75 0.05 -27.32
C ARG A 443 41.89 -0.90 -26.13
N ASP A 444 43.03 -0.79 -25.47
CA ASP A 444 43.61 -1.78 -24.56
C ASP A 444 42.87 -1.99 -23.22
N SER A 445 42.77 -3.28 -22.88
CA SER A 445 42.84 -3.93 -21.55
C SER A 445 41.94 -3.44 -20.39
N VAL A 446 40.89 -4.23 -20.09
CA VAL A 446 40.58 -4.72 -18.72
C VAL A 446 39.98 -6.14 -18.84
N GLU A 447 40.60 -7.12 -18.19
CA GLU A 447 40.12 -8.51 -18.07
C GLU A 447 39.21 -8.65 -16.83
N SER A 448 37.95 -9.10 -16.97
CA SER A 448 37.36 -10.13 -16.10
C SER A 448 35.99 -10.64 -16.62
N PRO A 449 35.58 -11.91 -16.34
CA PRO A 449 34.33 -12.51 -16.84
C PRO A 449 33.04 -12.08 -16.10
N SER A 450 33.04 -10.93 -15.43
CA SER A 450 31.93 -10.43 -14.59
C SER A 450 30.80 -9.74 -15.37
N ASP A 451 31.05 -9.35 -16.63
CA ASP A 451 30.19 -8.36 -17.30
C ASP A 451 29.11 -8.98 -18.18
N ALA A 452 29.16 -10.29 -18.46
CA ALA A 452 28.19 -10.97 -19.32
C ALA A 452 26.90 -11.41 -18.59
N LEU A 453 26.92 -11.53 -17.26
CA LEU A 453 25.75 -11.92 -16.43
C LEU A 453 24.92 -10.72 -15.96
N LEU A 454 25.45 -9.50 -16.09
CA LEU A 454 24.74 -8.24 -15.84
C LEU A 454 23.65 -7.94 -16.90
N PHE A 455 23.76 -8.52 -18.10
CA PHE A 455 22.83 -8.29 -19.21
C PHE A 455 21.50 -9.06 -19.10
N GLY A 456 21.49 -10.18 -18.37
CA GLY A 456 20.27 -10.97 -18.15
C GLY A 456 19.35 -10.37 -17.09
N ASN A 457 19.91 -9.81 -16.01
CA ASN A 457 19.14 -9.33 -14.86
C ASN A 457 18.87 -7.81 -14.85
N MET A 458 19.60 -6.98 -15.61
CA MET A 458 19.32 -5.53 -15.66
C MET A 458 18.14 -5.15 -16.58
N GLY A 459 17.79 -6.02 -17.54
CA GLY A 459 16.55 -5.88 -18.32
C GLY A 459 15.29 -6.06 -17.47
N ASP A 460 15.38 -6.89 -16.44
CA ASP A 460 14.31 -7.09 -15.46
C ASP A 460 14.32 -5.98 -14.40
N MET A 461 15.48 -5.60 -13.84
CA MET A 461 15.50 -4.72 -12.66
C MET A 461 15.06 -3.26 -12.90
N MET A 462 15.21 -2.74 -14.12
CA MET A 462 14.80 -1.35 -14.46
C MET A 462 13.42 -1.23 -15.09
N VAL A 463 12.88 -2.36 -15.56
CA VAL A 463 11.54 -2.44 -16.16
C VAL A 463 10.53 -3.09 -15.20
N PHE A 464 10.98 -3.78 -14.14
CA PHE A 464 10.07 -4.40 -13.18
C PHE A 464 9.68 -3.47 -12.02
N ASP A 465 10.59 -2.84 -11.30
CA ASP A 465 10.22 -2.25 -9.99
C ASP A 465 9.47 -0.90 -10.06
N GLN A 466 9.69 -0.09 -11.10
CA GLN A 466 8.96 1.19 -11.26
C GLN A 466 7.79 1.12 -12.28
N LEU A 467 7.65 0.01 -13.00
CA LEU A 467 6.62 -0.15 -14.04
C LEU A 467 5.66 -1.35 -13.79
N ASN A 468 5.97 -2.29 -12.89
CA ASN A 468 5.02 -3.34 -12.46
C ASN A 468 4.13 -2.98 -11.28
N GLY A 469 4.30 -1.80 -10.68
CA GLY A 469 3.29 -1.26 -9.74
C GLY A 469 1.90 -1.05 -10.37
N PHE A 470 1.78 -1.20 -11.70
CA PHE A 470 0.59 -0.90 -12.48
C PHE A 470 -0.06 -2.14 -13.17
N PHE A 471 0.57 -3.32 -13.16
CA PHE A 471 -0.01 -4.54 -13.73
C PHE A 471 0.51 -5.80 -13.02
N ASP A 472 -0.14 -6.15 -11.91
CA ASP A 472 -0.20 -7.56 -11.47
C ASP A 472 -1.66 -7.93 -11.18
N LEU A 473 -2.36 -8.35 -12.23
CA LEU A 473 -3.52 -9.21 -12.12
C LEU A 473 -3.28 -10.39 -13.08
N THR A 474 -2.41 -11.30 -12.67
CA THR A 474 -2.61 -12.71 -13.03
C THR A 474 -3.69 -13.26 -12.09
N PRO A 475 -4.76 -13.86 -12.60
CA PRO A 475 -5.70 -14.51 -11.73
C PRO A 475 -5.37 -16.00 -11.66
N MET A 476 -5.32 -16.52 -10.43
CA MET A 476 -5.07 -17.94 -10.20
C MET A 476 -6.24 -18.75 -10.75
N SER A 477 -5.99 -19.42 -11.88
CA SER A 477 -6.81 -20.53 -12.32
C SER A 477 -6.77 -21.63 -11.26
N THR A 478 -7.93 -21.92 -10.69
CA THR A 478 -8.23 -23.14 -9.96
C THR A 478 -8.09 -24.31 -10.95
N ASN A 479 -6.97 -25.04 -10.89
CA ASN A 479 -6.86 -26.49 -11.08
C ASN A 479 -5.43 -26.89 -11.45
N SER A 480 -4.63 -27.20 -10.45
CA SER A 480 -3.77 -28.39 -10.49
C SER A 480 -3.26 -28.69 -9.07
N LEU A 481 -3.28 -29.98 -8.74
CA LEU A 481 -2.81 -30.54 -7.48
C LEU A 481 -1.38 -30.04 -7.12
N PRO A 482 -1.06 -29.94 -5.83
CA PRO A 482 0.06 -29.17 -5.33
C PRO A 482 1.39 -29.73 -5.83
N ASN A 483 2.12 -28.90 -6.59
CA ASN A 483 3.55 -29.13 -6.77
C ASN A 483 4.25 -28.58 -5.52
N MET A 484 4.96 -29.46 -4.81
CA MET A 484 5.79 -29.08 -3.66
C MET A 484 6.93 -28.17 -4.11
N GLY A 485 7.03 -26.97 -3.51
CA GLY A 485 8.19 -26.08 -3.62
C GLY A 485 7.90 -24.74 -4.29
N SER A 486 7.50 -23.73 -3.51
CA SER A 486 7.73 -22.32 -3.86
C SER A 486 9.06 -21.89 -3.21
N PRO A 487 10.02 -21.33 -3.96
CA PRO A 487 11.30 -20.92 -3.40
C PRO A 487 11.14 -19.74 -2.45
N PHE A 488 11.93 -19.74 -1.37
CA PHE A 488 12.11 -18.60 -0.47
C PHE A 488 12.48 -17.34 -1.29
N PRO A 489 11.97 -16.14 -0.96
CA PRO A 489 12.30 -14.90 -1.68
C PRO A 489 13.78 -14.53 -1.45
N MET A 490 14.66 -15.12 -2.25
CA MET A 490 16.12 -15.17 -2.08
C MET A 490 16.92 -14.50 -3.20
N GLU A 491 16.26 -13.83 -4.16
CA GLU A 491 16.90 -13.29 -5.40
C GLU A 491 18.04 -12.27 -5.16
N THR A 492 18.39 -11.96 -3.91
CA THR A 492 19.37 -10.93 -3.51
C THR A 492 20.56 -11.43 -2.68
N LEU A 493 20.64 -12.72 -2.28
CA LEU A 493 21.73 -13.22 -1.41
C LEU A 493 22.73 -14.12 -2.15
N ALA A 494 23.74 -13.50 -2.76
CA ALA A 494 24.81 -14.21 -3.47
C ALA A 494 25.55 -15.23 -2.59
N GLY A 495 25.73 -16.46 -3.09
CA GLY A 495 26.45 -17.53 -2.39
C GLY A 495 25.63 -18.29 -1.34
N TYR A 496 24.32 -18.08 -1.29
CA TYR A 496 23.38 -18.82 -0.44
C TYR A 496 22.31 -19.53 -1.28
N THR A 497 21.87 -20.68 -0.77
CA THR A 497 20.76 -21.44 -1.33
C THR A 497 19.67 -21.62 -0.27
N SER A 498 18.47 -22.01 -0.70
CA SER A 498 17.35 -22.30 0.19
C SER A 498 16.71 -23.64 -0.13
N ARG A 499 16.17 -24.30 0.90
CA ARG A 499 15.45 -25.57 0.76
C ARG A 499 14.30 -25.65 1.75
N THR A 500 13.10 -25.89 1.25
CA THR A 500 11.96 -26.30 2.06
C THR A 500 12.09 -27.77 2.42
N VAL A 501 11.98 -28.09 3.72
CA VAL A 501 12.11 -29.46 4.23
C VAL A 501 10.97 -29.74 5.22
N PRO A 502 10.26 -30.88 5.09
CA PRO A 502 9.34 -31.32 6.13
C PRO A 502 10.14 -31.74 7.37
N PHE A 503 9.90 -31.08 8.50
CA PHE A 503 10.54 -31.46 9.77
C PHE A 503 9.64 -32.33 10.65
N LYS A 504 8.32 -32.28 10.43
CA LYS A 504 7.34 -33.09 11.16
C LYS A 504 6.21 -33.53 10.22
N ILE A 505 5.84 -34.80 10.30
CA ILE A 505 4.71 -35.38 9.57
C ILE A 505 3.79 -36.05 10.60
N THR A 506 2.54 -35.63 10.63
CA THR A 506 1.49 -36.20 11.48
C THR A 506 0.47 -36.97 10.63
N SER A 507 -0.56 -37.54 11.25
CA SER A 507 -1.68 -38.15 10.51
C SER A 507 -2.40 -37.18 9.60
N ASP A 508 -2.44 -35.89 9.97
CA ASP A 508 -3.34 -34.90 9.39
C ASP A 508 -2.61 -33.82 8.58
N ILE A 509 -1.35 -33.54 8.88
CA ILE A 509 -0.57 -32.47 8.26
C ILE A 509 0.94 -32.74 8.23
N THR A 510 1.60 -32.25 7.18
CA THR A 510 3.05 -32.11 7.07
C THR A 510 3.45 -30.68 7.39
N ILE A 511 4.39 -30.50 8.31
CA ILE A 511 4.86 -29.20 8.79
C ILE A 511 6.27 -28.96 8.26
N ASN A 512 6.44 -27.86 7.55
CA ASN A 512 7.67 -27.56 6.81
C ASN A 512 8.52 -26.50 7.51
N ALA A 513 9.82 -26.50 7.22
CA ALA A 513 10.73 -25.42 7.51
C ALA A 513 11.50 -25.03 6.25
N ASP A 514 11.75 -23.74 6.07
CA ASP A 514 12.75 -23.30 5.11
C ASP A 514 14.11 -23.16 5.77
N VAL A 515 15.12 -23.70 5.10
CA VAL A 515 16.51 -23.65 5.48
C VAL A 515 17.25 -22.82 4.44
N VAL A 516 17.80 -21.68 4.85
CA VAL A 516 18.65 -20.81 4.04
C VAL A 516 20.09 -20.94 4.53
N TYR A 517 21.00 -21.39 3.67
CA TYR A 517 22.36 -21.76 4.06
C TYR A 517 23.38 -21.48 2.94
N PRO A 518 24.67 -21.31 3.28
CA PRO A 518 25.71 -21.06 2.28
C PRO A 518 25.81 -22.22 1.27
N GLU A 519 25.98 -21.90 -0.02
CA GLU A 519 26.23 -22.90 -1.08
C GLU A 519 27.57 -23.63 -0.86
N LYS A 520 28.54 -22.93 -0.28
CA LYS A 520 29.86 -23.46 0.06
C LYS A 520 30.03 -23.47 1.57
N SER A 521 30.43 -24.61 2.09
CA SER A 521 30.80 -24.80 3.48
C SER A 521 32.31 -25.05 3.59
N ASP A 522 32.96 -24.45 4.58
CA ASP A 522 34.34 -24.74 4.95
C ASP A 522 34.46 -25.98 5.85
N GLY A 523 33.34 -26.65 6.14
CA GLY A 523 33.26 -27.82 7.03
C GLY A 523 33.24 -27.47 8.52
N SER A 524 33.35 -26.20 8.90
CA SER A 524 33.21 -25.78 10.30
C SER A 524 31.76 -25.99 10.79
N PRO A 525 31.55 -26.27 12.09
CA PRO A 525 30.20 -26.38 12.65
C PRO A 525 29.37 -25.11 12.39
N ALA A 526 28.14 -25.30 11.92
CA ALA A 526 27.23 -24.22 11.57
C ALA A 526 26.70 -23.48 12.81
N VAL A 527 26.60 -22.17 12.70
CA VAL A 527 25.70 -21.37 13.56
C VAL A 527 24.34 -21.35 12.89
N VAL A 528 23.30 -21.76 13.62
CA VAL A 528 21.93 -21.77 13.14
C VAL A 528 21.13 -20.68 13.85
N LEU A 529 20.49 -19.79 13.10
CA LEU A 529 19.45 -18.90 13.61
C LEU A 529 18.08 -19.50 13.28
N LEU A 530 17.42 -20.10 14.27
CA LEU A 530 16.06 -20.62 14.17
C LEU A 530 15.07 -19.53 14.55
N HIS A 531 14.31 -19.02 13.59
CA HIS A 531 13.33 -17.94 13.77
C HIS A 531 11.89 -18.45 13.64
N TYR A 532 11.05 -18.20 14.64
CA TYR A 532 9.61 -18.49 14.56
C TYR A 532 8.82 -17.26 14.10
N HIS A 533 7.91 -17.43 13.14
CA HIS A 533 7.09 -16.35 12.60
C HIS A 533 6.00 -15.85 13.59
N GLY A 534 5.56 -14.61 13.40
CA GLY A 534 4.47 -13.99 14.15
C GLY A 534 3.08 -14.33 13.64
N GLY A 535 2.05 -13.66 14.17
CA GLY A 535 0.65 -13.85 13.74
C GLY A 535 -0.31 -14.36 14.82
N PHE A 536 -0.02 -14.06 16.09
CA PHE A 536 -0.88 -14.42 17.25
C PHE A 536 -1.23 -15.91 17.37
N LEU A 537 -0.41 -16.80 16.80
CA LEU A 537 -0.70 -18.23 16.66
C LEU A 537 -1.91 -18.56 15.77
N ILE A 538 -2.51 -17.56 15.12
CA ILE A 538 -3.77 -17.67 14.35
C ILE A 538 -3.50 -17.59 12.85
N VAL A 539 -2.56 -16.74 12.45
CA VAL A 539 -2.19 -16.50 11.04
C VAL A 539 -0.68 -16.63 10.84
N GLY A 540 -0.26 -16.62 9.59
CA GLY A 540 1.13 -16.61 9.20
C GLY A 540 1.63 -17.96 8.72
N ASP A 541 2.81 -17.93 8.13
CA ASP A 541 3.58 -19.07 7.67
C ASP A 541 5.07 -18.71 7.74
N ARG A 542 5.93 -19.62 7.27
CA ARG A 542 7.39 -19.44 7.25
C ARG A 542 7.91 -18.21 6.46
N TYR A 543 7.05 -17.54 5.69
CA TYR A 543 7.36 -16.31 4.94
C TYR A 543 6.66 -15.06 5.49
N SER A 544 5.60 -15.24 6.28
CA SER A 544 4.83 -14.14 6.85
C SER A 544 5.63 -13.39 7.90
N PHE A 545 5.70 -12.06 7.76
CA PHE A 545 6.46 -11.19 8.67
C PHE A 545 7.95 -11.57 8.78
N LEU A 546 8.54 -12.09 7.71
CA LEU A 546 9.93 -12.52 7.69
C LEU A 546 10.87 -11.33 8.02
N PRO A 547 11.74 -11.45 9.04
CA PRO A 547 12.67 -10.38 9.40
C PRO A 547 13.87 -10.36 8.45
N HIS A 548 13.72 -9.69 7.30
CA HIS A 548 14.76 -9.62 6.27
C HIS A 548 16.12 -9.16 6.81
N TRP A 549 16.15 -8.25 7.79
CA TRP A 549 17.37 -7.79 8.44
C TRP A 549 18.14 -8.93 9.15
N LEU A 550 17.44 -9.92 9.73
CA LEU A 550 18.06 -11.12 10.31
C LEU A 550 18.53 -12.11 9.25
N VAL A 551 17.81 -12.21 8.13
CA VAL A 551 18.22 -13.04 7.00
C VAL A 551 19.53 -12.49 6.41
N HIS A 552 19.61 -11.17 6.17
CA HIS A 552 20.84 -10.48 5.76
C HIS A 552 21.96 -10.65 6.78
N ALA A 553 21.68 -10.42 8.07
CA ALA A 553 22.69 -10.56 9.12
C ALA A 553 23.26 -11.98 9.20
N SER A 554 22.40 -12.99 9.03
CA SER A 554 22.81 -14.40 8.96
C SER A 554 23.67 -14.66 7.73
N ALA A 555 23.22 -14.14 6.58
CA ALA A 555 23.90 -14.31 5.31
C ALA A 555 25.32 -13.72 5.32
N SER A 556 25.47 -12.50 5.82
CA SER A 556 26.77 -11.80 5.95
C SER A 556 27.77 -12.51 6.86
N ARG A 557 27.34 -13.49 7.66
CA ARG A 557 28.16 -14.20 8.66
C ARG A 557 28.40 -15.67 8.36
N GLY A 558 27.88 -16.19 7.25
CA GLY A 558 27.97 -17.63 6.96
C GLY A 558 27.00 -18.50 7.77
N TRP A 559 26.02 -17.90 8.45
CA TRP A 559 25.07 -18.59 9.34
C TRP A 559 23.94 -19.24 8.54
N VAL A 560 23.35 -20.29 9.11
CA VAL A 560 22.16 -20.94 8.56
C VAL A 560 20.93 -20.28 9.17
N PHE A 561 20.02 -19.78 8.36
CA PHE A 561 18.73 -19.26 8.82
C PHE A 561 17.64 -20.31 8.61
N VAL A 562 16.85 -20.59 9.63
CA VAL A 562 15.76 -21.58 9.58
C VAL A 562 14.47 -20.93 10.05
N THR A 563 13.40 -21.07 9.26
CA THR A 563 12.06 -20.60 9.63
C THR A 563 11.03 -21.73 9.48
N PRO A 564 10.59 -22.35 10.59
CA PRO A 564 9.60 -23.41 10.59
C PRO A 564 8.16 -22.87 10.67
N GLU A 565 7.25 -23.61 10.05
CA GLU A 565 5.82 -23.54 10.33
C GLU A 565 5.47 -24.19 11.68
N TYR A 566 4.28 -23.89 12.19
CA TYR A 566 3.72 -24.54 13.38
C TYR A 566 2.19 -24.55 13.29
N ARG A 567 1.52 -25.54 13.90
CA ARG A 567 0.06 -25.62 13.89
C ARG A 567 -0.58 -24.36 14.50
N LEU A 568 -1.60 -23.83 13.82
CA LEU A 568 -2.31 -22.61 14.18
C LEU A 568 -3.64 -22.90 14.90
N ILE A 569 -4.05 -21.96 15.75
CA ILE A 569 -5.38 -21.92 16.35
C ILE A 569 -6.34 -21.20 15.38
N PRO A 570 -7.65 -21.50 15.36
CA PRO A 570 -8.40 -22.36 16.29
C PRO A 570 -8.56 -23.82 15.86
N GLU A 571 -7.94 -24.26 14.75
CA GLU A 571 -8.03 -25.67 14.32
C GLU A 571 -7.35 -26.63 15.28
N SER A 572 -6.30 -26.12 15.93
CA SER A 572 -5.48 -26.74 16.96
C SER A 572 -5.46 -25.85 18.21
N THR A 573 -4.73 -26.27 19.25
CA THR A 573 -4.50 -25.47 20.46
C THR A 573 -3.07 -24.95 20.51
N ALA A 574 -2.75 -24.05 21.44
CA ALA A 574 -1.37 -23.57 21.61
C ALA A 574 -0.41 -24.68 22.08
N HIS A 575 -0.92 -25.80 22.63
CA HIS A 575 -0.13 -27.01 22.90
C HIS A 575 0.54 -27.51 21.63
N ASP A 576 -0.22 -27.59 20.55
CA ASP A 576 0.25 -28.06 19.26
C ASP A 576 1.31 -27.12 18.67
N SER A 577 1.09 -25.80 18.78
CA SER A 577 2.06 -24.79 18.34
C SER A 577 3.38 -24.87 19.10
N VAL A 578 3.32 -25.02 20.44
CA VAL A 578 4.50 -25.12 21.31
C VAL A 578 5.24 -26.43 21.08
N GLU A 579 4.52 -27.54 20.91
CA GLU A 579 5.09 -28.84 20.58
C GLU A 579 5.82 -28.80 19.24
N ASP A 580 5.21 -28.24 18.20
CA ASP A 580 5.81 -28.14 16.87
C ASP A 580 7.04 -27.23 16.87
N ALA A 581 7.02 -26.12 17.62
CA ALA A 581 8.17 -25.26 17.80
C ALA A 581 9.34 -26.00 18.48
N ALA A 582 9.06 -26.75 19.55
CA ALA A 582 10.06 -27.55 20.25
C ALA A 582 10.62 -28.68 19.36
N ASP A 583 9.78 -29.30 18.54
CA ASP A 583 10.20 -30.33 17.59
C ASP A 583 11.04 -29.77 16.45
N ALA A 584 10.75 -28.56 15.95
CA ALA A 584 11.59 -27.86 14.98
C ALA A 584 13.00 -27.61 15.56
N TYR A 585 13.10 -27.25 16.84
CA TYR A 585 14.38 -27.06 17.52
C TYR A 585 15.16 -28.39 17.66
N LYS A 586 14.49 -29.47 18.07
CA LYS A 586 15.11 -30.81 18.12
C LYS A 586 15.58 -31.27 16.75
N TRP A 587 14.76 -31.08 15.72
CA TRP A 587 15.09 -31.39 14.34
C TRP A 587 16.29 -30.59 13.83
N ALA A 588 16.39 -29.30 14.20
CA ALA A 588 17.54 -28.47 13.88
C ALA A 588 18.83 -28.97 14.53
N LEU A 589 18.76 -29.61 15.71
CA LEU A 589 19.92 -30.25 16.33
C LEU A 589 20.28 -31.60 15.67
N SER A 590 19.29 -32.43 15.35
CA SER A 590 19.52 -33.83 14.98
C SER A 590 19.63 -34.09 13.48
N SER A 591 18.84 -33.40 12.66
CA SER A 591 18.59 -33.76 11.25
C SER A 591 19.06 -32.69 10.28
N LEU A 592 19.07 -31.42 10.70
CA LEU A 592 19.62 -30.34 9.90
C LEU A 592 21.09 -30.55 9.47
N PRO A 593 22.00 -31.15 10.28
CA PRO A 593 23.36 -31.42 9.84
C PRO A 593 23.47 -32.18 8.51
N GLU A 594 22.56 -33.12 8.25
CA GLU A 594 22.53 -33.90 7.01
C GLU A 594 22.09 -33.05 5.80
N ILE A 595 21.21 -32.06 6.04
CA ILE A 595 20.68 -31.18 5.00
C ILE A 595 21.72 -30.15 4.56
N ILE A 596 22.45 -29.58 5.51
CA ILE A 596 23.46 -28.53 5.25
C ILE A 596 24.87 -29.10 5.01
N GLY A 597 25.05 -30.42 5.15
CA GLY A 597 26.32 -31.11 4.91
C GLY A 597 27.44 -30.77 5.90
N ARG A 598 27.10 -30.29 7.11
CA ARG A 598 28.06 -29.97 8.19
C ARG A 598 27.39 -30.06 9.57
N PRO A 599 28.16 -30.33 10.65
CA PRO A 599 27.61 -30.35 12.01
C PRO A 599 26.97 -29.01 12.40
N VAL A 600 25.96 -29.03 13.27
CA VAL A 600 25.45 -27.82 13.93
C VAL A 600 26.25 -27.58 15.20
N GLY A 601 26.93 -26.44 15.28
CA GLY A 601 27.74 -26.06 16.44
C GLY A 601 26.93 -25.35 17.51
N SER A 602 26.10 -24.40 17.10
CA SER A 602 25.25 -23.60 17.99
C SER A 602 23.91 -23.28 17.34
N ILE A 603 22.88 -23.12 18.17
CA ILE A 603 21.57 -22.65 17.72
C ILE A 603 21.18 -21.43 18.52
N LEU A 604 21.06 -20.31 17.82
CA LEU A 604 20.40 -19.09 18.26
C LEU A 604 18.91 -19.23 17.96
N VAL A 605 18.04 -18.88 18.92
CA VAL A 605 16.59 -18.97 18.73
C VAL A 605 16.00 -17.57 18.77
N GLY A 606 15.23 -17.21 17.75
CA GLY A 606 14.57 -15.93 17.63
C GLY A 606 13.09 -16.09 17.32
N GLY A 607 12.33 -15.02 17.52
CA GLY A 607 10.96 -14.99 17.05
C GLY A 607 10.30 -13.64 17.19
N SER A 608 9.36 -13.37 16.28
CA SER A 608 8.62 -12.11 16.20
C SER A 608 7.20 -12.30 16.71
N SER A 609 6.73 -11.43 17.62
CA SER A 609 5.36 -11.47 18.16
C SER A 609 5.02 -12.86 18.78
N ALA A 610 4.05 -13.59 18.24
CA ALA A 610 3.77 -14.99 18.62
C ALA A 610 4.99 -15.91 18.53
N GLY A 611 5.87 -15.68 17.55
CA GLY A 611 7.14 -16.40 17.45
C GLY A 611 8.07 -16.14 18.63
N GLY A 612 8.04 -14.95 19.23
CA GLY A 612 8.78 -14.66 20.47
C GLY A 612 8.26 -15.47 21.66
N TYR A 613 6.94 -15.68 21.72
CA TYR A 613 6.34 -16.59 22.70
C TYR A 613 6.77 -18.05 22.48
N LEU A 614 6.82 -18.51 21.22
CA LEU A 614 7.30 -19.85 20.89
C LEU A 614 8.79 -20.03 21.19
N ALA A 615 9.63 -19.04 20.86
CA ALA A 615 11.05 -19.03 21.18
C ALA A 615 11.32 -19.19 22.68
N LEU A 616 10.56 -18.47 23.52
CA LEU A 616 10.66 -18.58 24.97
C LEU A 616 10.27 -19.99 25.46
N ASN A 617 9.14 -20.52 24.99
CA ASN A 617 8.69 -21.87 25.33
C ASN A 617 9.66 -22.97 24.89
N THR A 618 10.21 -22.85 23.68
CA THR A 618 11.25 -23.75 23.16
C THR A 618 12.43 -23.79 24.11
N ALA A 619 12.94 -22.63 24.54
CA ALA A 619 14.08 -22.60 25.45
C ALA A 619 13.76 -23.12 26.86
N VAL A 620 12.55 -22.90 27.37
CA VAL A 620 12.13 -23.47 28.67
C VAL A 620 12.09 -24.99 28.60
N SER A 621 11.48 -25.54 27.55
CA SER A 621 11.32 -27.00 27.38
C SER A 621 12.56 -27.73 26.87
N ALA A 622 13.51 -27.03 26.24
CA ALA A 622 14.69 -27.65 25.65
C ALA A 622 15.62 -28.26 26.70
N ALA A 623 16.02 -29.51 26.48
CA ALA A 623 17.01 -30.20 27.29
C ALA A 623 18.42 -29.62 27.09
N GLN A 624 18.80 -29.41 25.82
CA GLN A 624 19.97 -28.61 25.45
C GLN A 624 19.50 -27.17 25.21
N LYS A 625 19.98 -26.22 26.02
CA LYS A 625 19.58 -24.81 25.87
C LYS A 625 20.17 -24.21 24.60
N PRO A 626 19.43 -23.32 23.89
CA PRO A 626 19.99 -22.57 22.77
C PRO A 626 21.09 -21.62 23.26
N SER A 627 21.94 -21.13 22.37
CA SER A 627 23.06 -20.26 22.75
C SER A 627 22.63 -18.84 23.13
N ALA A 628 21.53 -18.36 22.55
CA ALA A 628 20.89 -17.10 22.91
C ALA A 628 19.42 -17.07 22.46
N LEU A 629 18.65 -16.17 23.05
CA LEU A 629 17.28 -15.85 22.64
C LEU A 629 17.13 -14.41 22.18
N LEU A 630 16.50 -14.21 21.03
CA LEU A 630 16.05 -12.89 20.54
C LEU A 630 14.52 -12.85 20.47
N LEU A 631 13.90 -12.12 21.39
CA LEU A 631 12.45 -12.01 21.53
C LEU A 631 12.00 -10.64 21.03
N ILE A 632 11.39 -10.60 19.84
CA ILE A 632 11.01 -9.36 19.14
C ILE A 632 9.52 -9.10 19.34
N TYR A 633 9.16 -8.00 20.01
CA TYR A 633 7.79 -7.56 20.38
C TYR A 633 6.84 -8.72 20.77
N GLY A 634 7.37 -9.64 21.58
CA GLY A 634 6.73 -10.93 21.83
C GLY A 634 5.48 -10.86 22.72
N MET A 635 4.48 -11.70 22.44
CA MET A 635 3.31 -11.91 23.31
C MET A 635 3.63 -12.78 24.53
N LEU A 636 4.64 -12.38 25.31
CA LEU A 636 5.33 -13.24 26.28
C LEU A 636 4.53 -13.55 27.55
N ASP A 637 3.41 -12.87 27.78
CA ASP A 637 2.71 -12.87 29.07
C ASP A 637 1.20 -13.16 28.90
N PRO A 638 0.81 -14.40 28.54
CA PRO A 638 -0.60 -14.74 28.31
C PRO A 638 -1.51 -14.59 29.55
N SER A 639 -0.94 -14.51 30.75
CA SER A 639 -1.69 -14.23 31.99
C SER A 639 -1.85 -12.73 32.28
N GLY A 640 -1.19 -11.87 31.50
CA GLY A 640 -1.23 -10.42 31.64
C GLY A 640 -2.54 -9.79 31.21
N SER A 641 -2.78 -8.55 31.67
CA SER A 641 -4.04 -7.82 31.45
C SER A 641 -4.40 -7.64 29.98
N ARG A 642 -3.42 -7.58 29.07
CA ARG A 642 -3.65 -7.53 27.62
C ARG A 642 -4.50 -8.69 27.12
N TYR A 643 -4.34 -9.88 27.70
CA TYR A 643 -5.02 -11.11 27.27
C TYR A 643 -6.15 -11.51 28.21
N THR A 644 -6.18 -10.95 29.43
CA THR A 644 -7.13 -11.32 30.48
C THR A 644 -8.19 -10.27 30.80
N THR A 645 -8.08 -9.07 30.23
CA THR A 645 -9.03 -7.98 30.44
C THR A 645 -9.62 -7.53 29.11
N PRO A 646 -10.97 -7.52 28.94
CA PRO A 646 -11.60 -6.98 27.74
C PRO A 646 -11.12 -5.56 27.46
N GLY A 647 -10.84 -5.25 26.20
CA GLY A 647 -10.13 -4.02 25.88
C GLY A 647 -10.14 -3.61 24.43
N GLU A 648 -9.15 -2.80 24.07
CA GLU A 648 -9.04 -2.22 22.74
C GLU A 648 -8.65 -3.27 21.69
N ASN A 649 -9.19 -3.07 20.49
CA ASN A 649 -8.81 -3.85 19.32
C ASN A 649 -7.30 -3.72 19.04
N ILE A 650 -6.71 -4.74 18.41
CA ILE A 650 -5.32 -4.72 17.97
C ILE A 650 -5.06 -3.52 17.05
N PHE A 651 -3.86 -2.96 17.14
CA PHE A 651 -3.42 -1.79 16.38
C PHE A 651 -4.29 -0.53 16.59
N ARG A 652 -4.98 -0.44 17.74
CA ARG A 652 -5.97 0.62 18.03
C ARG A 652 -7.02 0.80 16.93
N ARG A 653 -7.35 -0.29 16.23
CA ARG A 653 -8.42 -0.28 15.23
C ARG A 653 -9.77 0.01 15.93
N PRO A 654 -10.78 0.51 15.19
CA PRO A 654 -12.12 0.60 15.74
C PRO A 654 -12.61 -0.75 16.27
N PRO A 655 -13.40 -0.77 17.36
CA PRO A 655 -14.02 -2.01 17.83
C PRO A 655 -14.93 -2.59 16.74
N VAL A 656 -15.01 -3.92 16.71
CA VAL A 656 -15.85 -4.69 15.77
C VAL A 656 -16.84 -5.55 16.56
N GLU A 657 -17.97 -5.91 15.96
CA GLU A 657 -18.89 -6.86 16.57
C GLU A 657 -18.26 -8.26 16.61
N THR A 658 -17.97 -8.74 17.83
CA THR A 658 -17.22 -9.99 18.05
C THR A 658 -18.09 -11.24 17.93
N GLY A 659 -19.36 -11.16 18.30
CA GLY A 659 -20.31 -12.29 18.30
C GLY A 659 -20.32 -13.10 16.99
N PRO A 660 -20.59 -12.47 15.83
CA PRO A 660 -20.61 -13.17 14.54
C PRO A 660 -19.26 -13.81 14.16
N ILE A 661 -18.14 -13.22 14.61
CA ILE A 661 -16.79 -13.74 14.35
C ILE A 661 -16.54 -15.00 15.18
N LEU A 662 -16.90 -14.97 16.46
CA LEU A 662 -16.74 -16.10 17.38
C LEU A 662 -17.68 -17.26 17.04
N GLU A 663 -18.88 -16.97 16.53
CA GLU A 663 -19.81 -17.99 15.99
C GLU A 663 -19.24 -18.69 14.76
N LYS A 664 -18.51 -17.96 13.90
CA LYS A 664 -17.84 -18.53 12.72
C LYS A 664 -16.61 -19.36 13.09
N TRP A 665 -15.92 -18.98 14.17
CA TRP A 665 -14.69 -19.62 14.62
C TRP A 665 -14.80 -20.07 16.09
N PRO A 666 -15.71 -21.02 16.41
CA PRO A 666 -15.87 -21.50 17.77
C PRO A 666 -14.57 -22.16 18.27
N MET A 667 -14.30 -21.98 19.56
CA MET A 667 -13.16 -22.58 20.25
C MET A 667 -13.21 -24.11 20.24
N ALA A 668 -14.38 -24.68 20.55
CA ALA A 668 -14.61 -26.12 20.48
C ALA A 668 -15.22 -26.48 19.12
N LYS A 669 -14.72 -27.53 18.48
CA LYS A 669 -15.31 -28.08 17.25
C LYS A 669 -16.73 -28.56 17.55
N ALA A 670 -17.69 -28.17 16.72
CA ALA A 670 -19.04 -28.70 16.81
C ALA A 670 -19.05 -30.21 16.53
N SER A 671 -20.02 -30.94 17.08
CA SER A 671 -20.16 -32.38 16.83
C SER A 671 -20.30 -32.64 15.33
N GLY A 672 -19.32 -33.32 14.72
CA GLY A 672 -19.26 -33.60 13.28
C GLY A 672 -18.46 -32.59 12.44
N GLU A 673 -17.81 -31.60 13.07
CA GLU A 673 -16.97 -30.61 12.38
C GLU A 673 -15.55 -31.15 12.09
N GLU A 674 -15.21 -31.29 10.81
CA GLU A 674 -13.91 -31.80 10.33
C GLU A 674 -12.86 -30.69 10.09
N ARG A 675 -12.82 -29.62 10.90
CA ARG A 675 -11.84 -28.56 10.69
C ARG A 675 -10.42 -29.12 10.91
N LYS A 676 -9.67 -29.31 9.81
CA LYS A 676 -8.34 -29.93 9.84
C LYS A 676 -7.29 -28.94 10.35
N PRO A 677 -6.31 -29.37 11.16
CA PRO A 677 -5.16 -28.55 11.53
C PRO A 677 -4.50 -27.90 10.31
N VAL A 678 -4.05 -26.65 10.47
CA VAL A 678 -3.22 -25.97 9.47
C VAL A 678 -1.93 -25.49 10.13
N SER A 679 -0.81 -25.56 9.42
CA SER A 679 0.50 -25.08 9.87
C SER A 679 0.96 -23.80 9.17
N ALA A 680 0.24 -23.40 8.11
CA ALA A 680 0.51 -22.22 7.33
C ALA A 680 -0.80 -21.56 6.93
N TYR A 681 -0.88 -20.25 7.13
CA TYR A 681 -1.94 -19.39 6.65
C TYR A 681 -1.30 -18.12 6.09
N PRO A 682 -0.88 -18.12 4.82
CA PRO A 682 -0.27 -16.94 4.19
C PRO A 682 -1.30 -15.81 4.14
N ILE A 683 -0.89 -14.62 4.56
CA ILE A 683 -1.76 -13.44 4.56
C ILE A 683 -1.62 -12.77 3.18
N SER A 684 -2.50 -13.10 2.24
CA SER A 684 -2.57 -12.46 0.93
C SER A 684 -3.60 -11.33 0.92
N GLY A 685 -3.17 -10.07 0.83
CA GLY A 685 -4.09 -8.92 0.68
C GLY A 685 -4.24 -8.06 1.95
N ASP A 686 -5.40 -7.44 2.14
CA ASP A 686 -5.69 -6.52 3.25
C ASP A 686 -5.97 -7.26 4.57
N PRO A 687 -5.11 -7.15 5.60
CA PRO A 687 -5.33 -7.77 6.91
C PRO A 687 -6.59 -7.28 7.64
N SER A 688 -7.24 -6.20 7.18
CA SER A 688 -8.51 -5.72 7.73
C SER A 688 -9.72 -6.53 7.26
N ALA A 689 -9.61 -7.16 6.09
CA ALA A 689 -10.65 -8.01 5.51
C ALA A 689 -10.42 -9.51 5.79
N ASP A 690 -9.26 -9.87 6.36
CA ASP A 690 -8.93 -11.26 6.63
C ASP A 690 -9.75 -11.84 7.81
N PRO A 691 -10.44 -12.98 7.62
CA PRO A 691 -11.33 -13.54 8.63
C PRO A 691 -10.62 -14.05 9.88
N ARG A 692 -9.33 -14.38 9.81
CA ARG A 692 -8.53 -14.83 10.95
C ARG A 692 -7.91 -13.66 11.71
N PHE A 693 -7.62 -12.54 11.04
CA PHE A 693 -7.35 -11.28 11.74
C PHE A 693 -8.59 -10.72 12.44
N ALA A 694 -9.79 -10.91 11.86
CA ALA A 694 -11.04 -10.61 12.55
C ALA A 694 -11.19 -11.44 13.83
N LEU A 695 -10.86 -12.74 13.79
CA LEU A 695 -10.80 -13.58 14.98
C LEU A 695 -9.79 -13.05 16.00
N THR A 696 -8.57 -12.70 15.57
CA THR A 696 -7.54 -12.11 16.44
C THR A 696 -8.06 -10.85 17.14
N SER A 697 -8.79 -10.01 16.41
CA SER A 697 -9.43 -8.79 16.95
C SER A 697 -10.46 -9.15 18.02
N ALA A 698 -11.35 -10.12 17.73
CA ALA A 698 -12.36 -10.58 18.67
C ALA A 698 -11.77 -11.16 19.97
N LEU A 699 -10.71 -11.97 19.87
CA LEU A 699 -10.05 -12.55 21.04
C LEU A 699 -9.40 -11.50 21.96
N HIS A 700 -8.92 -10.38 21.41
CA HIS A 700 -8.39 -9.27 22.23
C HIS A 700 -9.52 -8.42 22.82
N ILE A 701 -10.56 -8.12 22.05
CA ILE A 701 -11.69 -7.30 22.52
C ILE A 701 -12.39 -7.99 23.69
N ASP A 702 -12.67 -9.29 23.55
CA ASP A 702 -13.44 -10.06 24.55
C ASP A 702 -12.56 -10.75 25.61
N ALA A 703 -11.22 -10.62 25.52
CA ALA A 703 -10.25 -11.33 26.35
C ALA A 703 -10.50 -12.85 26.40
N LEU A 704 -10.24 -13.50 25.26
CA LEU A 704 -10.46 -14.94 25.07
C LEU A 704 -9.18 -15.68 24.64
N PHE A 705 -8.01 -15.04 24.66
CA PHE A 705 -6.76 -15.67 24.24
C PHE A 705 -6.40 -16.92 25.05
N PRO A 706 -6.33 -16.87 26.40
CA PRO A 706 -6.07 -18.07 27.21
C PRO A 706 -7.09 -19.20 27.01
N ASP A 707 -8.36 -18.86 26.78
CA ASP A 707 -9.41 -19.84 26.46
C ASP A 707 -9.06 -20.57 25.16
N TYR A 708 -8.80 -19.83 24.07
CA TYR A 708 -8.46 -20.42 22.76
C TYR A 708 -7.10 -21.12 22.74
N MET A 709 -6.12 -20.65 23.53
CA MET A 709 -4.82 -21.29 23.66
C MET A 709 -4.92 -22.67 24.32
N THR A 710 -5.80 -22.81 25.32
CA THR A 710 -5.90 -24.03 26.15
C THR A 710 -7.06 -24.95 25.76
N GLY A 711 -8.09 -24.42 25.11
CA GLY A 711 -9.38 -25.07 24.92
C GLY A 711 -10.30 -25.05 26.15
N VAL A 712 -9.91 -24.38 27.25
CA VAL A 712 -10.66 -24.34 28.51
C VAL A 712 -11.55 -23.10 28.57
N SER A 713 -12.87 -23.32 28.48
CA SER A 713 -13.84 -22.23 28.55
C SER A 713 -13.87 -21.57 29.93
N GLY A 714 -13.82 -20.24 29.94
CA GLY A 714 -13.82 -19.40 31.12
C GLY A 714 -12.47 -19.26 31.82
N LEU A 715 -11.41 -19.86 31.30
CA LEU A 715 -10.07 -19.81 31.91
C LEU A 715 -9.57 -18.38 32.03
N THR A 716 -9.75 -17.56 31.00
CA THR A 716 -9.30 -16.17 30.98
C THR A 716 -9.88 -15.37 32.15
N ARG A 717 -11.18 -15.55 32.43
CA ARG A 717 -11.84 -14.93 33.59
C ARG A 717 -11.30 -15.42 34.92
N GLN A 718 -10.95 -16.70 35.02
CA GLN A 718 -10.33 -17.26 36.23
C GLN A 718 -8.94 -16.66 36.44
N ILE A 719 -8.12 -16.54 35.39
CA ILE A 719 -6.80 -15.89 35.47
C ILE A 719 -6.95 -14.41 35.85
N ALA A 720 -7.90 -13.68 35.26
CA ALA A 720 -8.15 -12.27 35.58
C ALA A 720 -8.50 -12.04 37.06
N THR A 721 -9.16 -13.02 37.71
CA THR A 721 -9.63 -12.89 39.10
C THR A 721 -8.68 -13.49 40.13
N GLN A 722 -8.01 -14.59 39.79
CA GLN A 722 -7.19 -15.39 40.72
C GLN A 722 -5.69 -15.33 40.39
N GLY A 723 -5.31 -14.66 39.30
CA GLY A 723 -3.95 -14.63 38.78
C GLY A 723 -3.54 -15.94 38.09
N ALA A 724 -2.25 -16.09 37.78
CA ALA A 724 -1.73 -17.25 37.06
C ALA A 724 -2.01 -18.59 37.77
N ALA A 725 -2.17 -18.61 39.09
CA ALA A 725 -2.48 -19.81 39.86
C ALA A 725 -3.80 -20.51 39.45
N ALA A 726 -4.69 -19.82 38.72
CA ALA A 726 -5.90 -20.41 38.16
C ALA A 726 -5.63 -21.35 36.97
N VAL A 727 -4.44 -21.31 36.37
CA VAL A 727 -4.07 -22.15 35.22
C VAL A 727 -3.95 -23.62 35.66
N PRO A 728 -4.74 -24.55 35.10
CA PRO A 728 -4.63 -25.97 35.38
C PRO A 728 -3.24 -26.52 35.08
N GLN A 729 -2.77 -27.48 35.88
CA GLN A 729 -1.40 -28.02 35.79
C GLN A 729 -1.02 -28.48 34.38
N GLU A 730 -1.94 -29.12 33.66
CA GLU A 730 -1.73 -29.60 32.29
C GLU A 730 -1.51 -28.48 31.26
N HIS A 731 -1.89 -27.24 31.58
CA HIS A 731 -1.74 -26.07 30.71
C HIS A 731 -0.64 -25.11 31.14
N GLN A 732 0.00 -25.32 32.30
CA GLN A 732 1.00 -24.40 32.86
C GLN A 732 2.20 -24.17 31.93
N HIS A 733 2.55 -25.16 31.11
CA HIS A 733 3.65 -25.03 30.15
C HIS A 733 3.36 -24.02 29.03
N LEU A 734 2.11 -23.60 28.82
CA LEU A 734 1.75 -22.50 27.91
C LEU A 734 1.94 -21.10 28.53
N PHE A 735 2.32 -21.03 29.80
CA PHE A 735 2.52 -19.78 30.54
C PHE A 735 3.95 -19.74 31.09
N PRO A 736 4.97 -19.72 30.21
CA PRO A 736 6.37 -19.92 30.60
C PRO A 736 6.89 -18.85 31.57
N LEU A 737 6.39 -17.61 31.50
CA LEU A 737 6.77 -16.57 32.47
C LEU A 737 6.28 -16.85 33.90
N ASP A 738 5.20 -17.61 34.06
CA ASP A 738 4.63 -17.90 35.39
C ASP A 738 5.13 -19.22 35.96
N PHE A 739 5.33 -20.23 35.09
CA PHE A 739 5.65 -21.60 35.53
C PHE A 739 6.93 -22.19 34.93
N GLY A 740 7.63 -21.45 34.06
CA GLY A 740 8.85 -21.93 33.43
C GLY A 740 10.04 -21.99 34.40
N ASP A 741 10.87 -23.01 34.23
CA ASP A 741 12.18 -23.09 34.89
C ASP A 741 13.23 -22.34 34.08
N PHE A 742 13.79 -21.28 34.67
CA PHE A 742 14.85 -20.46 34.09
C PHE A 742 16.24 -20.81 34.65
N SER A 743 16.39 -21.96 35.32
CA SER A 743 17.70 -22.46 35.71
C SER A 743 18.55 -22.78 34.47
N GLY A 744 19.76 -22.21 34.41
CA GLY A 744 20.67 -22.39 33.27
C GLY A 744 20.15 -21.78 31.96
N PHE A 745 19.19 -20.86 32.02
CA PHE A 745 18.61 -20.23 30.84
C PHE A 745 19.67 -19.43 30.04
N PRO A 746 19.58 -19.39 28.70
CA PRO A 746 20.53 -18.65 27.89
C PRO A 746 20.35 -17.15 28.04
N PRO A 747 21.35 -16.34 27.63
CA PRO A 747 21.19 -14.91 27.52
C PRO A 747 20.00 -14.56 26.61
N VAL A 748 19.25 -13.54 27.00
CA VAL A 748 18.04 -13.10 26.31
C VAL A 748 18.17 -11.64 25.90
N MET A 749 17.83 -11.34 24.64
CA MET A 749 17.57 -9.99 24.19
C MET A 749 16.08 -9.79 23.92
N LEU A 750 15.53 -8.75 24.51
CA LEU A 750 14.18 -8.26 24.27
C LEU A 750 14.28 -7.01 23.40
N LEU A 751 13.59 -7.02 22.26
CA LEU A 751 13.54 -5.91 21.34
C LEU A 751 12.07 -5.56 21.06
N HIS A 752 11.60 -4.43 21.56
CA HIS A 752 10.16 -4.13 21.56
C HIS A 752 9.90 -2.63 21.39
N GLY A 753 9.17 -2.22 20.36
CA GLY A 753 8.82 -0.80 20.18
C GLY A 753 7.99 -0.26 21.33
N ALA A 754 8.35 0.92 21.87
CA ALA A 754 7.69 1.47 23.05
C ALA A 754 6.23 1.89 22.79
N ASN A 755 5.85 2.10 21.53
CA ASN A 755 4.49 2.52 21.14
C ASN A 755 3.57 1.36 20.76
N ASP A 756 4.05 0.12 20.82
CA ASP A 756 3.39 -1.08 20.30
C ASP A 756 1.89 -1.14 20.66
N SER A 757 1.08 -1.00 19.63
CA SER A 757 -0.38 -0.92 19.67
C SER A 757 -1.07 -2.26 19.55
N ALA A 758 -0.32 -3.36 19.38
CA ALA A 758 -0.86 -4.71 19.25
C ALA A 758 -0.54 -5.58 20.48
N VAL A 759 0.72 -5.55 20.91
CA VAL A 759 1.25 -6.23 22.10
C VAL A 759 1.92 -5.15 22.95
N PRO A 760 1.35 -4.74 24.08
CA PRO A 760 1.94 -3.66 24.88
C PRO A 760 3.37 -3.98 25.35
N VAL A 761 4.25 -2.97 25.36
CA VAL A 761 5.67 -3.10 25.76
C VAL A 761 5.84 -3.60 27.19
N GLU A 762 4.81 -3.44 28.03
CA GLU A 762 4.73 -3.98 29.38
C GLU A 762 4.91 -5.51 29.41
N CYS A 763 4.46 -6.23 28.37
CA CYS A 763 4.69 -7.68 28.24
C CYS A 763 6.18 -8.00 28.24
N SER A 764 6.99 -7.27 27.47
CA SER A 764 8.45 -7.45 27.45
C SER A 764 9.14 -6.89 28.68
N THR A 765 8.64 -5.80 29.26
CA THR A 765 9.20 -5.24 30.49
C THR A 765 9.05 -6.22 31.66
N ARG A 766 7.86 -6.80 31.85
CA ARG A 766 7.61 -7.84 32.86
C ARG A 766 8.44 -9.10 32.61
N ALA A 767 8.58 -9.52 31.35
CA ALA A 767 9.46 -10.63 30.99
C ALA A 767 10.91 -10.36 31.38
N ALA A 768 11.43 -9.16 31.08
CA ALA A 768 12.77 -8.74 31.44
C ALA A 768 13.00 -8.81 32.96
N GLU A 769 12.05 -8.31 33.75
CA GLU A 769 12.11 -8.32 35.21
C GLU A 769 12.15 -9.73 35.76
N LYS A 770 11.24 -10.61 35.33
CA LYS A 770 11.18 -12.01 35.79
C LYS A 770 12.43 -12.82 35.41
N LEU A 771 12.92 -12.66 34.20
CA LEU A 771 14.14 -13.31 33.73
C LEU A 771 15.36 -12.84 34.53
N LYS A 772 15.52 -11.52 34.72
CA LYS A 772 16.60 -10.95 35.55
C LYS A 772 16.52 -11.43 37.00
N ALA A 773 15.31 -11.47 37.58
CA ALA A 773 15.10 -11.97 38.94
C ALA A 773 15.48 -13.45 39.08
N SER A 774 15.40 -14.21 37.99
CA SER A 774 15.83 -15.62 37.92
C SER A 774 17.33 -15.78 37.60
N GLY A 775 18.10 -14.70 37.57
CA GLY A 775 19.55 -14.71 37.31
C GLY A 775 19.93 -14.78 35.82
N VAL A 776 18.97 -14.64 34.91
CA VAL A 776 19.21 -14.66 33.46
C VAL A 776 19.85 -13.36 33.00
N ARG A 777 20.85 -13.45 32.11
CA ARG A 777 21.43 -12.27 31.46
C ARG A 777 20.45 -11.70 30.44
N VAL A 778 19.90 -10.52 30.70
CA VAL A 778 18.91 -9.87 29.84
C VAL A 778 19.43 -8.54 29.30
N LEU A 779 19.41 -8.38 27.97
CA LEU A 779 19.50 -7.10 27.27
C LEU A 779 18.09 -6.70 26.82
N ALA A 780 17.71 -5.44 27.01
CA ALA A 780 16.40 -4.93 26.62
C ALA A 780 16.57 -3.62 25.86
N GLU A 781 16.02 -3.55 24.65
CA GLU A 781 16.01 -2.37 23.79
C GLU A 781 14.55 -2.02 23.48
N PHE A 782 14.12 -0.84 23.92
CA PHE A 782 12.76 -0.34 23.77
C PHE A 782 12.73 0.97 22.98
N PRO A 783 12.90 0.94 21.65
CA PRO A 783 12.95 2.14 20.82
C PRO A 783 11.64 2.95 20.91
N SER A 784 11.75 4.25 21.20
CA SER A 784 10.61 5.14 21.49
C SER A 784 9.79 5.55 20.28
N ASP A 785 10.33 5.37 19.08
CA ASP A 785 9.74 5.70 17.77
C ASP A 785 9.19 4.46 17.04
N ALA A 786 9.31 3.28 17.65
CA ALA A 786 8.95 2.01 17.04
C ALA A 786 7.56 1.50 17.47
N GLU A 787 6.88 0.86 16.52
CA GLU A 787 5.55 0.26 16.63
C GLU A 787 5.64 -1.26 16.42
N HIS A 788 4.57 -2.04 16.66
CA HIS A 788 4.54 -3.47 16.36
C HIS A 788 4.96 -3.75 14.91
N GLY A 789 5.88 -4.71 14.74
CA GLY A 789 6.41 -5.08 13.43
C GLY A 789 7.25 -4.00 12.76
N PHE A 790 7.82 -3.04 13.51
CA PHE A 790 8.66 -1.97 12.96
C PHE A 790 9.81 -2.50 12.09
N ASP A 791 10.36 -3.66 12.44
CA ASP A 791 11.49 -4.31 11.76
C ASP A 791 11.09 -4.94 10.42
N GLY A 792 9.86 -5.45 10.31
CA GLY A 792 9.32 -6.01 9.07
C GLY A 792 8.81 -4.96 8.08
N ARG A 793 8.39 -3.77 8.57
CA ARG A 793 7.91 -2.66 7.71
C ARG A 793 8.98 -2.04 6.82
N SER A 794 10.25 -2.25 7.18
CA SER A 794 11.39 -1.75 6.44
C SER A 794 11.67 -2.52 5.14
N GLY A 795 10.98 -3.64 4.91
CA GLY A 795 11.17 -4.46 3.72
C GLY A 795 12.53 -5.15 3.70
N ASN A 796 12.99 -5.51 2.49
CA ASN A 796 14.22 -6.26 2.28
C ASN A 796 15.48 -5.36 2.33
N VAL A 797 15.80 -4.82 3.51
CA VAL A 797 16.93 -3.89 3.71
C VAL A 797 18.03 -4.53 4.56
N ASN A 798 19.28 -4.40 4.11
CA ASN A 798 20.44 -4.73 4.94
C ASN A 798 20.76 -3.55 5.88
N VAL A 799 20.39 -3.72 7.15
CA VAL A 799 20.52 -2.70 8.21
C VAL A 799 21.96 -2.39 8.62
N GLU A 800 22.93 -3.20 8.21
CA GLU A 800 24.36 -2.98 8.48
C GLU A 800 25.03 -2.09 7.42
N THR A 801 24.31 -1.72 6.36
CA THR A 801 24.78 -0.81 5.31
C THR A 801 24.11 0.56 5.43
N SER A 802 24.55 1.54 4.62
CA SER A 802 23.94 2.87 4.55
C SER A 802 22.47 2.85 4.11
N ALA A 803 22.02 1.79 3.42
CA ALA A 803 20.61 1.59 3.09
C ALA A 803 19.74 1.41 4.35
N GLY A 804 20.34 0.99 5.47
CA GLY A 804 19.70 0.82 6.76
C GLY A 804 19.50 2.11 7.55
N ASP A 805 20.16 3.22 7.21
CA ASP A 805 20.18 4.42 8.08
C ASP A 805 18.80 5.10 8.20
N SER A 806 17.89 4.84 7.26
CA SER A 806 16.50 5.32 7.30
C SER A 806 15.52 4.36 8.00
N VAL A 807 15.98 3.18 8.41
CA VAL A 807 15.16 2.16 9.08
C VAL A 807 14.84 2.58 10.51
N THR A 808 13.55 2.53 10.87
CA THR A 808 13.09 2.78 12.24
C THR A 808 13.83 1.88 13.23
N ALA A 809 14.34 2.47 14.30
CA ALA A 809 15.10 1.78 15.33
C ALA A 809 16.32 0.97 14.81
N VAL A 810 16.95 1.39 13.70
CA VAL A 810 18.11 0.71 13.10
C VAL A 810 19.22 0.42 14.12
N GLU A 811 19.52 1.34 15.03
CA GLU A 811 20.54 1.14 16.07
C GLU A 811 20.17 -0.01 17.04
N SER A 812 18.88 -0.20 17.32
CA SER A 812 18.41 -1.32 18.13
C SER A 812 18.51 -2.65 17.36
N LEU A 813 18.24 -2.64 16.04
CA LEU A 813 18.45 -3.79 15.16
C LEU A 813 19.94 -4.18 15.10
N ARG A 814 20.84 -3.20 14.92
CA ARG A 814 22.29 -3.41 14.92
C ARG A 814 22.80 -3.97 16.24
N LYS A 815 22.30 -3.47 17.38
CA LYS A 815 22.59 -4.07 18.70
C LYS A 815 22.10 -5.51 18.82
N ALA A 816 20.95 -5.83 18.23
CA ALA A 816 20.44 -7.20 18.20
C ALA A 816 21.34 -8.16 17.42
N ILE A 817 21.85 -7.70 16.28
CA ILE A 817 22.87 -8.44 15.52
C ILE A 817 24.11 -8.67 16.38
N GLY A 818 24.66 -7.62 16.99
CA GLY A 818 25.84 -7.73 17.85
C GLY A 818 25.64 -8.63 19.06
N PHE A 819 24.44 -8.66 19.65
CA PHE A 819 24.07 -9.60 20.71
C PHE A 819 24.11 -11.05 20.23
N LEU A 820 23.52 -11.33 19.06
CA LEU A 820 23.54 -12.67 18.46
C LEU A 820 24.97 -13.11 18.14
N GLU A 821 25.80 -12.23 17.56
CA GLU A 821 27.20 -12.51 17.26
C GLU A 821 28.01 -12.90 18.49
N GLN A 822 27.81 -12.17 19.60
CA GLN A 822 28.51 -12.45 20.85
C GLN A 822 28.24 -13.88 21.35
N HIS A 823 27.16 -14.51 20.92
CA HIS A 823 26.69 -15.80 21.41
C HIS A 823 26.62 -16.89 20.32
N ALA A 824 26.97 -16.54 19.08
CA ALA A 824 27.02 -17.46 17.95
C ALA A 824 28.16 -18.50 18.08
N ALA A 825 29.26 -18.14 18.74
CA ALA A 825 30.43 -19.01 18.89
C ALA A 825 30.88 -19.10 20.36
N LYS A 826 30.40 -20.15 21.05
CA LYS A 826 31.01 -20.70 22.26
C LYS A 826 30.89 -22.20 22.27
#